data_AF-F8L099-F1
#
_entry.id   AF-F8L099-F1
#
_cell.length_a   1.000
_cell.length_b   1.000
_cell.length_c   1.000
_cell.angle_alpha   90.00
_cell.angle_beta   90.00
_cell.angle_gamma   90.00
#
_symmetry.space_group_name_H-M   'P 1'
#
loop_
_entity.id
_entity.type
_entity.pdbx_description
1 polymer ?
#
loop_
_entity_poly.entity_id
_entity_poly.type
_entity_poly.pdbx_seq_one_letter_code
_entity_poly.pdbx_strand_id
1 'polypeptide(L)'
;MQLTLFEKNLALFADTHPEEALRLKDLSLAEIELRPTWAGESNLYNQENHFFYHSKQNAKWEAKKWFESLNLEGVQALFVIGVGLGYYYLPLMDWLKRDPARFVIFIEDDLRVFGRLLETEIGTAILTHPQVVLKYFETPTERGWGAFRSRFNWVFEAFASATVTISGLKEYAENRRAFCLEVSNQILMNLAEKKEFLDYFRLETQKQVFTNFYYNAPYVSEVGWAHALYGQFKNVPAIICGAGPSLSKHFERLKQMHDQAIIFGAGSALNALTTNGITAHFGAGVDPTEIQENRMRTNHAFGVPFFYRMRFNAGAFQELPGPALYVASGSDYYSTDWFERQWGIHSPKQIEAGTSTTHFCLKIAEALGCNPIILVGMDLAYTQGKQYAEGVLVHPSSGNKEREQISRLKQEQWVKVKGIKESEVNTTWNWIQEAALYTEFLLENPKIQLINATEGGMSIWQIPNESFADVYSKRLTNQLNLEGRIQTLVQNSLKQPIDIDKVLTSLKIWSEYLRQAINCCQDILSILNAMRDAVLFQKSSWDELHTQFDACLFQLKNELVYKEFFHKVDEIFTKLSLREEYLNQKRADTENKKGKKLKSVQLRIKRYTFLLDHLQIHLEGCLKGIESFLDNQRILQKKEPHSYTSQLHDHSHYEVKEGILRLEDPELNLFIHEIFEAKEVAFSKETWKDVSYYQGALLHGPSRIYDSSRILFSETWYVHGVKQGKAKDYDLSGQLCRQRGYKNGLLHGLQLEFYLPGILKSQLMYVEGKLEGEALFFHKNGRLRRRSEFQNGKADGIEQYWDAAGKLIIESTYRQGISTGMSQRWYSNGQLARLVVYGDQGEPVEIKEWDEKGYVKT
;
A
#
# COMPACT_ATOMS: atom_id res chain seq x y z
N MET A 1 37.43 44.97 23.26
CA MET A 1 37.73 44.79 21.82
C MET A 1 36.38 44.74 21.10
N GLN A 2 36.12 45.55 20.08
CA GLN A 2 34.87 45.46 19.31
C GLN A 2 34.90 44.17 18.47
N LEU A 3 33.87 43.35 18.58
CA LEU A 3 33.72 42.16 17.74
C LEU A 3 33.65 42.58 16.27
N THR A 4 34.40 41.88 15.42
CA THR A 4 34.31 41.97 13.95
C THR A 4 32.90 41.60 13.48
N LEU A 5 32.53 42.00 12.26
CA LEU A 5 31.23 41.65 11.68
C LEU A 5 31.04 40.12 11.62
N PHE A 6 32.11 39.40 11.24
CA PHE A 6 32.13 37.94 11.25
C PHE A 6 31.85 37.37 12.65
N GLU A 7 32.53 37.83 13.70
CA GLU A 7 32.31 37.32 15.07
C GLU A 7 30.89 37.59 15.57
N LYS A 8 30.29 38.74 15.22
CA LYS A 8 28.89 39.06 15.55
C LYS A 8 27.92 38.11 14.83
N ASN A 9 28.11 37.94 13.53
CA ASN A 9 27.27 37.06 12.72
C ASN A 9 27.47 35.58 13.10
N LEU A 10 28.68 35.17 13.46
CA LEU A 10 28.96 33.83 13.94
C LEU A 10 28.24 33.53 15.26
N ALA A 11 28.14 34.52 16.17
CA ALA A 11 27.34 34.38 17.40
C ALA A 11 25.85 34.17 17.08
N LEU A 12 25.28 34.98 16.18
CA LEU A 12 23.89 34.81 15.72
C LEU A 12 23.64 33.47 15.01
N PHE A 13 24.61 33.02 14.21
CA PHE A 13 24.54 31.72 13.54
C PHE A 13 24.59 30.56 14.54
N ALA A 14 25.43 30.66 15.57
CA ALA A 14 25.57 29.64 16.62
C ALA A 14 24.28 29.40 17.42
N ASP A 15 23.38 30.39 17.52
CA ASP A 15 22.07 30.23 18.18
C ASP A 15 21.19 29.18 17.48
N THR A 16 21.39 28.95 16.18
CA THR A 16 20.61 28.00 15.38
C THR A 16 21.43 26.84 14.82
N HIS A 17 22.75 26.98 14.75
CA HIS A 17 23.69 26.02 14.15
C HIS A 17 24.97 25.89 15.00
N PRO A 18 24.87 25.40 16.25
CA PRO A 18 25.99 25.41 17.19
C PRO A 18 27.16 24.53 16.76
N GLU A 19 26.90 23.38 16.13
CA GLU A 19 27.93 22.45 15.66
C GLU A 19 28.69 23.02 14.45
N GLU A 20 27.96 23.56 13.47
CA GLU A 20 28.53 24.21 12.30
C GLU A 20 29.30 25.48 12.65
N ALA A 21 28.81 26.27 13.61
CA ALA A 21 29.51 27.45 14.10
C ALA A 21 30.84 27.09 14.79
N LEU A 22 30.90 25.94 15.47
CA LEU A 22 32.15 25.43 16.04
C LEU A 22 33.14 25.05 14.94
N ARG A 23 32.69 24.27 13.94
CA ARG A 23 33.50 23.88 12.77
C ARG A 23 34.04 25.09 12.01
N LEU A 24 33.22 26.13 11.85
CA LEU A 24 33.60 27.36 11.13
C LEU A 24 34.75 28.13 11.78
N LYS A 25 34.97 28.01 13.10
CA LYS A 25 36.07 28.70 13.78
C LYS A 25 37.45 28.19 13.33
N ASP A 26 37.52 26.91 12.99
CA ASP A 26 38.77 26.22 12.64
C ASP A 26 38.90 25.95 11.13
N LEU A 27 37.87 26.29 10.34
CA LEU A 27 37.81 26.02 8.91
C LEU A 27 38.44 27.15 8.09
N SER A 28 39.41 26.82 7.24
CA SER A 28 39.97 27.77 6.28
C SER A 28 38.96 28.14 5.20
N LEU A 29 38.81 29.44 4.93
CA LEU A 29 37.95 29.96 3.86
C LEU A 29 38.71 30.21 2.54
N ALA A 30 39.98 29.79 2.44
CA ALA A 30 40.85 30.11 1.31
C ALA A 30 40.34 29.54 -0.04
N GLU A 31 39.67 28.39 0.00
CA GLU A 31 39.16 27.70 -1.19
C GLU A 31 37.89 28.36 -1.77
N ILE A 32 37.23 29.23 -1.01
CA ILE A 32 36.11 30.06 -1.46
C ILE A 32 36.58 31.52 -1.49
N GLU A 33 37.04 31.97 -2.66
CA GLU A 33 37.67 33.28 -2.85
C GLU A 33 36.64 34.36 -3.22
N LEU A 34 36.81 35.56 -2.67
CA LEU A 34 36.05 36.74 -3.08
C LEU A 34 36.66 37.33 -4.35
N ARG A 35 35.88 37.37 -5.44
CA ARG A 35 36.29 37.98 -6.71
C ARG A 35 35.26 39.00 -7.19
N PRO A 36 35.66 40.14 -7.77
CA PRO A 36 34.70 41.10 -8.30
C PRO A 36 34.00 40.55 -9.55
N THR A 37 32.71 40.85 -9.66
CA THR A 37 31.95 40.80 -10.92
C THR A 37 32.37 41.95 -11.84
N TRP A 38 31.94 41.91 -13.11
CA TRP A 38 32.17 43.02 -14.05
C TRP A 38 31.46 44.31 -13.63
N ALA A 39 30.36 44.20 -12.88
CA ALA A 39 29.64 45.32 -12.30
C ALA A 39 30.26 45.86 -10.99
N GLY A 40 31.27 45.17 -10.44
CA GLY A 40 32.07 45.63 -9.31
C GLY A 40 31.64 45.10 -7.95
N GLU A 41 30.50 44.42 -7.81
CA GLU A 41 30.18 43.70 -6.57
C GLU A 41 31.00 42.41 -6.42
N SER A 42 31.18 41.95 -5.18
CA SER A 42 31.84 40.68 -4.87
C SER A 42 31.03 39.47 -5.34
N ASN A 43 31.73 38.40 -5.68
CA ASN A 43 31.23 37.08 -6.00
C ASN A 43 32.09 36.03 -5.29
N LEU A 44 31.59 34.80 -5.15
CA LEU A 44 32.35 33.67 -4.63
C LEU A 44 32.85 32.82 -5.78
N TYR A 45 34.13 32.48 -5.75
CA TYR A 45 34.76 31.53 -6.65
C TYR A 45 35.23 30.31 -5.87
N ASN A 46 34.73 29.13 -6.25
CA ASN A 46 35.18 27.86 -5.70
C ASN A 46 36.47 27.44 -6.42
N GLN A 47 37.60 27.46 -5.71
CA GLN A 47 38.90 27.10 -6.29
C GLN A 47 39.01 25.60 -6.61
N GLU A 48 38.39 24.75 -5.79
CA GLU A 48 38.44 23.29 -5.90
C GLU A 48 37.62 22.78 -7.11
N ASN A 49 36.43 23.33 -7.29
CA ASN A 49 35.48 22.91 -8.33
C ASN A 49 35.42 23.86 -9.53
N HIS A 50 36.21 24.93 -9.51
CA HIS A 50 36.39 25.90 -10.61
C HIS A 50 35.10 26.58 -11.13
N PHE A 51 34.21 27.02 -10.24
CA PHE A 51 32.98 27.71 -10.64
C PHE A 51 32.66 28.94 -9.76
N PHE A 52 31.76 29.82 -10.25
CA PHE A 52 31.27 30.98 -9.52
C PHE A 52 29.86 30.73 -8.96
N TYR A 53 29.55 31.25 -7.77
CA TYR A 53 28.23 31.06 -7.16
C TYR A 53 27.15 32.00 -7.73
N HIS A 54 27.55 33.12 -8.31
CA HIS A 54 26.69 34.10 -8.98
C HIS A 54 27.23 34.42 -10.38
N SER A 55 26.44 35.11 -11.18
CA SER A 55 26.85 35.62 -12.49
C SER A 55 28.15 36.44 -12.40
N LYS A 56 29.09 36.16 -13.30
CA LYS A 56 30.33 36.95 -13.46
C LYS A 56 30.04 38.41 -13.87
N GLN A 57 28.89 38.65 -14.53
CA GLN A 57 28.54 39.96 -15.04
C GLN A 57 27.97 40.85 -13.94
N ASN A 58 26.89 40.39 -13.28
CA ASN A 58 26.22 41.13 -12.23
C ASN A 58 25.36 40.20 -11.34
N ALA A 59 25.76 40.02 -10.09
CA ALA A 59 25.12 39.11 -9.13
C ALA A 59 23.78 39.65 -8.62
N LYS A 60 23.64 40.97 -8.45
CA LYS A 60 22.37 41.59 -8.00
C LYS A 60 21.30 41.56 -9.09
N TRP A 61 21.70 41.77 -10.34
CA TRP A 61 20.81 41.68 -11.51
C TRP A 61 20.36 40.24 -11.74
N GLU A 62 21.27 39.27 -11.62
CA GLU A 62 20.92 37.85 -11.65
C GLU A 62 19.86 37.51 -10.61
N ALA A 63 20.06 37.90 -9.35
CA ALA A 63 19.08 37.72 -8.27
C ALA A 63 17.73 38.36 -8.58
N LYS A 64 17.71 39.59 -9.10
CA LYS A 64 16.46 40.27 -9.51
C LYS A 64 15.74 39.52 -10.63
N LYS A 65 16.48 39.10 -11.67
CA LYS A 65 15.91 38.37 -12.81
C LYS A 65 15.41 36.98 -12.43
N TRP A 66 16.12 36.31 -11.53
CA TRP A 66 15.66 35.07 -10.92
C TRP A 66 14.33 35.26 -10.22
N PHE A 67 14.21 36.26 -9.34
CA PHE A 67 12.96 36.52 -8.63
C PHE A 67 11.79 36.85 -9.58
N GLU A 68 12.03 37.67 -10.62
CA GLU A 68 11.04 37.98 -11.66
C GLU A 68 10.57 36.74 -12.45
N SER A 69 11.38 35.67 -12.49
CA SER A 69 11.04 34.42 -13.19
C SER A 69 10.22 33.44 -12.36
N LEU A 70 10.11 33.65 -11.04
CA LEU A 70 9.37 32.74 -10.16
C LEU A 70 7.87 33.02 -10.21
N ASN A 71 7.06 31.97 -10.30
CA ASN A 71 5.64 32.06 -9.99
C ASN A 71 5.44 31.84 -8.48
N LEU A 72 5.17 32.92 -7.75
CA LEU A 72 5.01 32.90 -6.28
C LEU A 72 3.56 33.13 -5.83
N GLU A 73 2.59 33.00 -6.72
CA GLU A 73 1.17 33.10 -6.36
C GLU A 73 0.78 31.97 -5.39
N GLY A 74 0.20 32.32 -4.24
CA GLY A 74 -0.20 31.36 -3.22
C GLY A 74 0.95 30.62 -2.50
N VAL A 75 2.22 30.87 -2.84
CA VAL A 75 3.38 30.21 -2.23
C VAL A 75 3.58 30.69 -0.79
N GLN A 76 3.77 29.72 0.11
CA GLN A 76 3.99 29.95 1.54
C GLN A 76 5.42 29.59 1.98
N ALA A 77 6.13 28.72 1.27
CA ALA A 77 7.54 28.45 1.54
C ALA A 77 8.35 28.34 0.24
N LEU A 78 9.45 29.08 0.17
CA LEU A 78 10.40 29.03 -0.95
C LEU A 78 11.72 28.42 -0.49
N PHE A 79 12.07 27.26 -1.04
CA PHE A 79 13.37 26.64 -0.84
C PHE A 79 14.33 27.12 -1.93
N VAL A 80 15.47 27.65 -1.53
CA VAL A 80 16.52 28.15 -2.40
C VAL A 80 17.78 27.34 -2.14
N ILE A 81 18.23 26.57 -3.13
CA ILE A 81 19.44 25.76 -3.06
C ILE A 81 20.64 26.63 -3.48
N GLY A 82 21.59 26.76 -2.56
CA GLY A 82 22.66 27.75 -2.52
C GLY A 82 22.25 29.00 -1.73
N VAL A 83 23.20 29.64 -1.04
CA VAL A 83 23.00 30.97 -0.44
C VAL A 83 23.96 32.02 -1.01
N GLY A 84 25.18 31.60 -1.35
CA GLY A 84 26.24 32.48 -1.80
C GLY A 84 26.48 33.67 -0.84
N LEU A 85 26.57 34.89 -1.36
CA LEU A 85 26.67 36.13 -0.56
C LEU A 85 25.30 36.72 -0.18
N GLY A 86 24.21 35.97 -0.36
CA GLY A 86 22.86 36.39 0.05
C GLY A 86 22.15 37.36 -0.91
N TYR A 87 22.66 37.61 -2.12
CA TYR A 87 22.01 38.56 -3.06
C TYR A 87 20.56 38.20 -3.41
N TYR A 88 20.23 36.90 -3.40
CA TYR A 88 18.88 36.39 -3.69
C TYR A 88 17.86 36.72 -2.58
N TYR A 89 18.31 37.06 -1.37
CA TYR A 89 17.44 37.55 -0.29
C TYR A 89 16.89 38.95 -0.59
N LEU A 90 17.66 39.82 -1.25
CA LEU A 90 17.28 41.22 -1.49
C LEU A 90 15.94 41.39 -2.21
N PRO A 91 15.67 40.73 -3.36
CA PRO A 91 14.38 40.85 -4.02
C PRO A 91 13.22 40.15 -3.27
N LEU A 92 13.51 39.25 -2.33
CA LEU A 92 12.49 38.53 -1.56
C LEU A 92 11.91 39.35 -0.39
N MET A 93 12.60 40.41 0.04
CA MET A 93 12.22 41.18 1.23
C MET A 93 10.78 41.70 1.17
N ASP A 94 10.36 42.27 0.04
CA ASP A 94 9.00 42.81 -0.12
C ASP A 94 7.96 41.71 -0.21
N TRP A 95 8.32 40.55 -0.77
CA TRP A 95 7.45 39.38 -0.82
C TRP A 95 7.19 38.80 0.58
N LEU A 96 8.24 38.69 1.40
CA LEU A 96 8.14 38.23 2.79
C LEU A 96 7.28 39.16 3.64
N LYS A 97 7.48 40.48 3.55
CA LYS A 97 6.73 41.49 4.33
C LYS A 97 5.22 41.48 4.09
N ARG A 98 4.78 41.08 2.90
CA ARG A 98 3.35 41.09 2.52
C ARG A 98 2.53 40.02 3.21
N ASP A 99 3.15 38.95 3.71
CA ASP A 99 2.45 37.87 4.39
C ASP A 99 3.34 37.25 5.47
N PRO A 100 3.00 37.40 6.77
CA PRO A 100 3.77 36.86 7.88
C PRO A 100 3.70 35.32 8.00
N ALA A 101 2.99 34.62 7.11
CA ALA A 101 3.01 33.16 7.00
C ALA A 101 4.07 32.63 6.01
N ARG A 102 4.73 33.52 5.25
CA ARG A 102 5.74 33.15 4.26
C ARG A 102 7.09 32.85 4.88
N PHE A 103 7.82 31.91 4.30
CA PHE A 103 9.20 31.59 4.66
C PHE A 103 10.09 31.42 3.44
N VAL A 104 11.38 31.75 3.60
CA VAL A 104 12.45 31.39 2.67
C VAL A 104 13.44 30.51 3.40
N ILE A 105 13.81 29.39 2.80
CA ILE A 105 14.81 28.46 3.32
C ILE A 105 15.97 28.42 2.34
N PHE A 106 17.16 28.86 2.78
CA PHE A 106 18.39 28.67 2.02
C PHE A 106 19.08 27.38 2.45
N ILE A 107 19.43 26.54 1.47
CA ILE A 107 20.12 25.26 1.68
C ILE A 107 21.52 25.36 1.06
N GLU A 108 22.56 25.16 1.85
CA GLU A 108 23.96 25.23 1.39
C GLU A 108 24.71 23.95 1.75
N ASP A 109 25.57 23.48 0.84
CA ASP A 109 26.37 22.26 1.04
C ASP A 109 27.84 22.49 1.33
N ASP A 110 28.28 23.74 1.24
CA ASP A 110 29.64 24.14 1.56
C ASP A 110 29.66 25.10 2.75
N LEU A 111 30.14 24.61 3.90
CA LEU A 111 30.20 25.41 5.13
C LEU A 111 31.08 26.66 4.95
N ARG A 112 32.09 26.62 4.07
CA ARG A 112 32.95 27.77 3.75
C ARG A 112 32.15 28.94 3.15
N VAL A 113 31.05 28.65 2.44
CA VAL A 113 30.13 29.67 1.89
C VAL A 113 29.38 30.39 3.00
N PHE A 114 28.92 29.68 4.04
CA PHE A 114 28.38 30.35 5.22
C PHE A 114 29.44 31.24 5.87
N GLY A 115 30.68 30.75 6.01
CA GLY A 115 31.79 31.57 6.48
C GLY A 115 31.91 32.92 5.76
N ARG A 116 31.83 32.91 4.41
CA ARG A 116 31.82 34.13 3.60
C ARG A 116 30.56 34.98 3.73
N LEU A 117 29.40 34.37 3.89
CA LEU A 117 28.15 35.09 4.14
C LEU A 117 28.22 35.87 5.46
N LEU A 118 28.80 35.28 6.52
CA LEU A 118 28.96 35.90 7.83
C LEU A 118 29.88 37.13 7.82
N GLU A 119 30.71 37.29 6.79
CA GLU A 119 31.54 38.50 6.57
C GLU A 119 30.73 39.70 6.03
N THR A 120 29.42 39.54 5.78
CA THR A 120 28.59 40.55 5.09
C THR A 120 27.42 41.09 5.93
N GLU A 121 27.03 42.34 5.67
CA GLU A 121 25.82 42.96 6.23
C GLU A 121 24.53 42.26 5.75
N ILE A 122 24.55 41.68 4.54
CA ILE A 122 23.43 40.86 4.03
C ILE A 122 23.28 39.60 4.90
N GLY A 123 24.38 38.99 5.30
CA GLY A 123 24.40 37.88 6.26
C GLY A 123 23.74 38.26 7.58
N THR A 124 24.05 39.43 8.14
CA THR A 124 23.37 39.96 9.34
C THR A 124 21.87 40.09 9.14
N ALA A 125 21.44 40.66 8.01
CA ALA A 125 20.03 40.81 7.68
C ALA A 125 19.30 39.46 7.54
N ILE A 126 19.94 38.45 6.95
CA ILE A 126 19.39 37.08 6.84
C ILE A 126 19.26 36.42 8.21
N LEU A 127 20.31 36.45 9.04
CA LEU A 127 20.34 35.80 10.35
C LEU A 127 19.30 36.37 11.34
N THR A 128 18.96 37.65 11.19
CA THR A 128 18.00 38.33 12.06
C THR A 128 16.57 38.35 11.50
N HIS A 129 16.33 37.88 10.28
CA HIS A 129 15.01 37.92 9.68
C HIS A 129 14.12 36.76 10.18
N PRO A 130 12.94 37.03 10.77
CA PRO A 130 12.13 35.98 11.41
C PRO A 130 11.55 34.94 10.44
N GLN A 131 11.44 35.28 9.16
CA GLN A 131 10.91 34.43 8.08
C GLN A 131 11.99 33.79 7.20
N VAL A 132 13.28 33.94 7.52
CA VAL A 132 14.37 33.31 6.76
C VAL A 132 15.04 32.23 7.61
N VAL A 133 15.29 31.07 7.01
CA VAL A 133 15.94 29.92 7.64
C VAL A 133 17.14 29.51 6.81
N LEU A 134 18.27 29.25 7.48
CA LEU A 134 19.46 28.63 6.86
C LEU A 134 19.49 27.15 7.22
N LYS A 135 19.96 26.31 6.29
CA LYS A 135 20.19 24.88 6.51
C LYS A 135 21.48 24.43 5.82
N TYR A 136 22.30 23.70 6.56
CA TYR A 136 23.52 23.08 6.06
C TYR A 136 23.29 21.59 5.74
N PHE A 137 23.71 21.14 4.56
CA PHE A 137 23.67 19.73 4.18
C PHE A 137 24.96 19.32 3.45
N GLU A 138 25.83 18.62 4.17
CA GLU A 138 27.01 18.02 3.57
C GLU A 138 26.61 16.99 2.49
N THR A 139 27.27 17.06 1.32
CA THR A 139 27.04 16.12 0.23
C THR A 139 27.39 14.69 0.69
N PRO A 140 26.48 13.71 0.60
CA PRO A 140 26.71 12.38 1.14
C PRO A 140 27.74 11.59 0.32
N THR A 141 28.52 10.74 1.01
CA THR A 141 29.32 9.67 0.37
C THR A 141 28.42 8.49 -0.03
N GLU A 142 28.90 7.56 -0.85
CA GLU A 142 28.10 6.40 -1.35
C GLU A 142 27.40 5.57 -0.25
N ARG A 143 27.88 5.59 1.00
CA ARG A 143 27.27 4.87 2.14
C ARG A 143 26.45 5.76 3.08
N GLY A 144 26.40 7.08 2.85
CA GLY A 144 25.79 8.07 3.75
C GLY A 144 24.33 8.42 3.45
N TRP A 145 23.73 7.80 2.44
CA TRP A 145 22.42 8.19 1.90
C TRP A 145 21.27 8.09 2.91
N GLY A 146 21.20 7.04 3.72
CA GLY A 146 20.14 6.91 4.74
C GLY A 146 20.18 8.03 5.78
N ALA A 147 21.37 8.40 6.25
CA ALA A 147 21.58 9.49 7.19
C ALA A 147 21.36 10.87 6.55
N PHE A 148 21.54 11.01 5.24
CA PHE A 148 21.22 12.25 4.51
C PHE A 148 19.71 12.46 4.41
N ARG A 149 18.94 11.41 4.10
CA ARG A 149 17.47 11.48 3.99
C ARG A 149 16.82 11.92 5.30
N SER A 150 17.22 11.33 6.43
CA SER A 150 16.63 11.64 7.74
C SER A 150 16.83 13.11 8.16
N ARG A 151 17.82 13.80 7.60
CA ARG A 151 18.01 15.26 7.84
C ARG A 151 16.92 16.12 7.19
N PHE A 152 16.04 15.57 6.35
CA PHE A 152 14.90 16.29 5.76
C PHE A 152 13.59 16.12 6.53
N ASN A 153 13.56 15.32 7.61
CA ASN A 153 12.36 15.11 8.43
C ASN A 153 11.74 16.42 8.96
N TRP A 154 12.53 17.48 9.16
CA TRP A 154 12.01 18.78 9.58
C TRP A 154 11.15 19.47 8.49
N VAL A 155 11.34 19.13 7.21
CA VAL A 155 10.53 19.65 6.09
C VAL A 155 9.08 19.24 6.31
N PHE A 156 8.88 17.96 6.67
CA PHE A 156 7.59 17.43 7.10
C PHE A 156 7.03 18.27 8.26
N GLU A 157 7.79 18.46 9.34
CA GLU A 157 7.31 19.09 10.57
C GLU A 157 6.89 20.56 10.36
N ALA A 158 7.66 21.33 9.60
CA ALA A 158 7.48 22.76 9.48
C ALA A 158 6.63 23.21 8.27
N PHE A 159 6.64 22.46 7.16
CA PHE A 159 6.13 22.94 5.86
C PHE A 159 5.05 22.08 5.20
N ALA A 160 4.58 21.07 5.94
CA ALA A 160 3.46 20.19 5.60
C ALA A 160 2.28 20.74 4.80
N SER A 161 1.71 21.82 5.31
CA SER A 161 0.48 22.44 4.84
C SER A 161 0.78 23.69 4.02
N ALA A 162 2.06 23.90 3.68
CA ALA A 162 2.51 25.04 2.94
C ALA A 162 2.49 24.73 1.44
N THR A 163 2.04 25.69 0.64
CA THR A 163 2.36 25.69 -0.79
C THR A 163 3.86 25.97 -0.93
N VAL A 164 4.60 25.01 -1.51
CA VAL A 164 6.05 25.07 -1.60
C VAL A 164 6.50 25.32 -3.04
N THR A 165 7.58 26.10 -3.20
CA THR A 165 8.34 26.17 -4.45
C THR A 165 9.82 25.91 -4.14
N ILE A 166 10.51 25.23 -5.05
CA ILE A 166 11.94 24.92 -4.94
C ILE A 166 12.65 25.58 -6.12
N SER A 167 13.74 26.28 -5.86
CA SER A 167 14.61 26.87 -6.87
C SER A 167 16.06 26.83 -6.40
N GLY A 168 17.01 27.09 -7.29
CA GLY A 168 18.42 27.22 -6.94
C GLY A 168 18.98 28.56 -7.40
N LEU A 169 20.11 28.97 -6.84
CA LEU A 169 20.93 30.03 -7.43
C LEU A 169 21.28 29.63 -8.86
N LYS A 170 21.07 30.52 -9.83
CA LYS A 170 21.12 30.15 -11.25
C LYS A 170 22.49 29.60 -11.66
N GLU A 171 23.57 30.34 -11.41
CA GLU A 171 24.94 29.87 -11.71
C GLU A 171 25.35 28.63 -10.85
N TYR A 172 25.02 28.64 -9.55
CA TYR A 172 25.33 27.51 -8.65
C TYR A 172 24.63 26.22 -9.07
N ALA A 173 23.34 26.27 -9.43
CA ALA A 173 22.53 25.11 -9.76
C ALA A 173 22.98 24.42 -11.06
N GLU A 174 23.54 25.18 -12.01
CA GLU A 174 24.15 24.64 -13.22
C GLU A 174 25.39 23.79 -12.89
N ASN A 175 26.23 24.26 -11.96
CA ASN A 175 27.47 23.60 -11.56
C ASN A 175 27.28 22.50 -10.49
N ARG A 176 26.24 22.61 -9.66
CA ARG A 176 25.88 21.66 -8.58
C ARG A 176 24.60 20.89 -8.89
N ARG A 177 24.36 20.56 -10.15
CA ARG A 177 23.11 19.95 -10.63
C ARG A 177 22.71 18.68 -9.89
N ALA A 178 23.66 17.78 -9.64
CA ALA A 178 23.40 16.51 -8.96
C ALA A 178 22.89 16.73 -7.52
N PHE A 179 23.57 17.61 -6.78
CA PHE A 179 23.17 17.99 -5.43
C PHE A 179 21.80 18.68 -5.43
N CYS A 180 21.58 19.64 -6.33
CA CYS A 180 20.31 20.36 -6.43
C CYS A 180 19.13 19.42 -6.73
N LEU A 181 19.32 18.48 -7.67
CA LEU A 181 18.29 17.50 -8.01
C LEU A 181 17.97 16.62 -6.82
N GLU A 182 18.98 16.16 -6.09
CA GLU A 182 18.80 15.28 -4.95
C GLU A 182 18.10 15.98 -3.78
N VAL A 183 18.54 17.18 -3.40
CA VAL A 183 17.87 17.98 -2.37
C VAL A 183 16.41 18.25 -2.76
N SER A 184 16.17 18.58 -4.03
CA SER A 184 14.81 18.78 -4.54
C SER A 184 13.97 17.51 -4.39
N ASN A 185 14.54 16.35 -4.75
CA ASN A 185 13.88 15.05 -4.59
C ASN A 185 13.55 14.79 -3.12
N GLN A 186 14.49 15.01 -2.20
CA GLN A 186 14.26 14.78 -0.76
C GLN A 186 13.17 15.69 -0.19
N ILE A 187 13.15 16.97 -0.57
CA ILE A 187 12.08 17.90 -0.17
C ILE A 187 10.73 17.42 -0.71
N LEU A 188 10.66 17.09 -2.00
CA LEU A 188 9.42 16.65 -2.64
C LEU A 188 8.92 15.32 -2.07
N MET A 189 9.81 14.36 -1.78
CA MET A 189 9.48 13.10 -1.14
C MET A 189 8.89 13.34 0.26
N ASN A 190 9.55 14.14 1.10
CA ASN A 190 9.04 14.46 2.45
C ASN A 190 7.69 15.17 2.41
N LEU A 191 7.45 16.05 1.42
CA LEU A 191 6.16 16.71 1.24
C LEU A 191 5.08 15.74 0.74
N ALA A 192 5.43 14.80 -0.13
CA ALA A 192 4.50 13.82 -0.69
C ALA A 192 4.11 12.74 0.35
N GLU A 193 5.08 12.17 1.07
CA GLU A 193 4.85 11.29 2.22
C GLU A 193 3.90 11.94 3.22
N LYS A 194 4.06 13.24 3.47
CA LYS A 194 3.17 13.96 4.37
C LYS A 194 1.77 14.14 3.81
N LYS A 195 1.62 14.41 2.51
CA LYS A 195 0.29 14.49 1.90
C LYS A 195 -0.46 13.18 2.09
N GLU A 196 0.20 12.05 1.88
CA GLU A 196 -0.38 10.72 2.11
C GLU A 196 -0.67 10.47 3.60
N PHE A 197 0.23 10.87 4.50
CA PHE A 197 0.01 10.82 5.95
C PHE A 197 -1.19 11.68 6.38
N LEU A 198 -1.28 12.92 5.91
CA LEU A 198 -2.38 13.84 6.17
C LEU A 198 -3.70 13.28 5.63
N ASP A 199 -3.68 12.75 4.42
CA ASP A 199 -4.83 12.13 3.76
C ASP A 199 -5.27 10.86 4.49
N TYR A 200 -4.32 10.08 4.99
CA TYR A 200 -4.60 8.93 5.85
C TYR A 200 -5.33 9.35 7.11
N PHE A 201 -4.89 10.41 7.80
CA PHE A 201 -5.51 10.91 9.03
C PHE A 201 -6.73 11.82 8.81
N ARG A 202 -7.21 11.99 7.57
CA ARG A 202 -8.53 12.59 7.35
C ARG A 202 -9.60 11.67 7.95
N LEU A 203 -10.57 12.27 8.63
CA LEU A 203 -11.67 11.56 9.28
C LEU A 203 -12.38 10.58 8.32
N GLU A 204 -12.60 10.98 7.06
CA GLU A 204 -13.24 10.13 6.05
C GLU A 204 -12.42 8.87 5.71
N THR A 205 -11.12 9.02 5.49
CA THR A 205 -10.20 7.91 5.19
C THR A 205 -10.09 6.96 6.38
N GLN A 206 -9.95 7.51 7.59
CA GLN A 206 -9.90 6.71 8.82
C GLN A 206 -11.23 5.98 9.08
N LYS A 207 -12.36 6.64 8.85
CA LYS A 207 -13.68 6.02 8.95
C LYS A 207 -13.76 4.75 8.13
N GLN A 208 -13.26 4.77 6.89
CA GLN A 208 -13.25 3.60 6.03
C GLN A 208 -12.35 2.48 6.57
N VAL A 209 -11.10 2.80 6.92
CA VAL A 209 -10.13 1.82 7.46
C VAL A 209 -10.66 1.14 8.73
N PHE A 210 -11.23 1.91 9.66
CA PHE A 210 -11.74 1.39 10.92
C PHE A 210 -13.02 0.57 10.72
N THR A 211 -13.92 1.05 9.86
CA THR A 211 -15.09 0.27 9.47
C THR A 211 -14.66 -1.08 8.89
N ASN A 212 -13.71 -1.10 7.95
CA ASN A 212 -13.19 -2.34 7.41
C ASN A 212 -12.64 -3.27 8.49
N PHE A 213 -11.84 -2.74 9.44
CA PHE A 213 -11.33 -3.52 10.56
C PHE A 213 -12.45 -4.20 11.35
N TYR A 214 -13.45 -3.44 11.80
CA TYR A 214 -14.51 -3.97 12.66
C TYR A 214 -15.44 -4.93 11.93
N TYR A 215 -15.63 -4.76 10.62
CA TYR A 215 -16.39 -5.70 9.79
C TYR A 215 -15.60 -6.97 9.46
N ASN A 216 -14.28 -6.90 9.34
CA ASN A 216 -13.41 -8.05 9.08
C ASN A 216 -13.11 -8.86 10.36
N ALA A 217 -13.00 -8.20 11.52
CA ALA A 217 -12.61 -8.82 12.79
C ALA A 217 -13.39 -10.11 13.14
N PRO A 218 -14.71 -10.21 12.93
CA PRO A 218 -15.44 -11.43 13.23
C PRO A 218 -15.10 -12.63 12.34
N TYR A 219 -14.52 -12.41 11.15
CA TYR A 219 -14.13 -13.48 10.23
C TYR A 219 -12.75 -14.07 10.53
N VAL A 220 -12.03 -13.48 11.48
CA VAL A 220 -10.66 -13.86 11.85
C VAL A 220 -10.58 -15.28 12.42
N SER A 221 -11.69 -15.81 12.96
CA SER A 221 -11.78 -17.22 13.36
C SER A 221 -11.85 -18.20 12.19
N GLU A 222 -12.08 -17.72 10.96
CA GLU A 222 -12.31 -18.53 9.76
C GLU A 222 -11.19 -18.41 8.72
N VAL A 223 -10.14 -17.63 8.99
CA VAL A 223 -9.01 -17.40 8.07
C VAL A 223 -7.75 -18.14 8.51
N GLY A 224 -6.84 -18.37 7.56
CA GLY A 224 -5.54 -18.96 7.85
C GLY A 224 -4.52 -17.94 8.34
N TRP A 225 -3.55 -18.40 9.11
CA TRP A 225 -2.44 -17.58 9.61
C TRP A 225 -1.30 -17.50 8.61
N ALA A 226 -1.00 -16.30 8.11
CA ALA A 226 0.12 -16.13 7.17
C ALA A 226 1.47 -16.59 7.78
N HIS A 227 1.67 -16.37 9.08
CA HIS A 227 2.92 -16.72 9.75
C HIS A 227 3.20 -18.23 9.81
N ALA A 228 2.18 -19.08 9.63
CA ALA A 228 2.37 -20.53 9.51
C ALA A 228 3.15 -20.91 8.24
N LEU A 229 3.18 -20.03 7.23
CA LEU A 229 3.90 -20.23 5.97
C LEU A 229 5.32 -19.62 6.00
N TYR A 230 5.68 -18.85 7.03
CA TYR A 230 6.98 -18.18 7.08
C TYR A 230 8.14 -19.19 7.08
N GLY A 231 9.15 -18.92 6.25
CA GLY A 231 10.31 -19.79 6.04
C GLY A 231 10.05 -21.13 5.34
N GLN A 232 8.80 -21.43 4.95
CA GLN A 232 8.45 -22.73 4.34
C GLN A 232 8.93 -22.86 2.89
N PHE A 233 9.29 -21.75 2.25
CA PHE A 233 9.72 -21.66 0.86
C PHE A 233 11.17 -21.16 0.72
N LYS A 234 12.03 -21.56 1.68
CA LYS A 234 13.45 -21.21 1.68
C LYS A 234 14.13 -21.59 0.36
N ASN A 235 14.73 -20.60 -0.32
CA ASN A 235 15.41 -20.75 -1.62
C ASN A 235 14.50 -21.21 -2.78
N VAL A 236 13.19 -21.04 -2.64
CA VAL A 236 12.26 -21.18 -3.77
C VAL A 236 12.18 -19.83 -4.47
N PRO A 237 12.34 -19.76 -5.81
CA PRO A 237 12.15 -18.51 -6.54
C PRO A 237 10.72 -17.98 -6.39
N ALA A 238 10.56 -16.67 -6.26
CA ALA A 238 9.26 -16.01 -6.29
C ALA A 238 9.20 -14.96 -7.40
N ILE A 239 8.07 -14.88 -8.09
CA ILE A 239 7.74 -13.90 -9.11
C ILE A 239 6.62 -13.02 -8.57
N ILE A 240 6.86 -11.73 -8.50
CA ILE A 240 5.86 -10.73 -8.11
C ILE A 240 5.38 -10.04 -9.37
N CYS A 241 4.13 -10.31 -9.73
CA CYS A 241 3.49 -9.70 -10.89
C CYS A 241 2.83 -8.38 -10.47
N GLY A 242 3.33 -7.28 -11.02
CA GLY A 242 2.65 -5.99 -11.06
C GLY A 242 1.66 -5.91 -12.23
N ALA A 243 0.71 -4.97 -12.16
CA ALA A 243 -0.34 -4.83 -13.16
C ALA A 243 0.07 -3.96 -14.36
N GLY A 244 1.35 -3.58 -14.47
CA GLY A 244 1.86 -2.69 -15.50
C GLY A 244 1.76 -3.29 -16.91
N PRO A 245 1.68 -2.47 -17.97
CA PRO A 245 1.47 -2.95 -19.35
C PRO A 245 2.48 -4.01 -19.80
N SER A 246 3.72 -3.97 -19.30
CA SER A 246 4.75 -4.94 -19.70
C SER A 246 4.43 -6.37 -19.26
N LEU A 247 3.53 -6.61 -18.29
CA LEU A 247 3.14 -7.95 -17.85
C LEU A 247 2.68 -8.83 -19.02
N SER A 248 1.97 -8.23 -19.98
CA SER A 248 1.42 -8.92 -21.15
C SER A 248 2.47 -9.66 -21.99
N LYS A 249 3.73 -9.20 -21.97
CA LYS A 249 4.86 -9.82 -22.69
C LYS A 249 5.24 -11.18 -22.12
N HIS A 250 4.79 -11.51 -20.91
CA HIS A 250 5.24 -12.66 -20.14
C HIS A 250 4.18 -13.75 -19.99
N PHE A 251 2.96 -13.55 -20.49
CA PHE A 251 1.84 -14.47 -20.25
C PHE A 251 2.11 -15.91 -20.71
N GLU A 252 2.55 -16.12 -21.94
CA GLU A 252 2.83 -17.47 -22.46
C GLU A 252 3.89 -18.20 -21.64
N ARG A 253 4.89 -17.46 -21.16
CA ARG A 253 5.97 -18.03 -20.35
C ARG A 253 5.51 -18.31 -18.92
N LEU A 254 4.68 -17.44 -18.33
CA LEU A 254 4.09 -17.64 -17.00
C LEU A 254 3.17 -18.87 -16.95
N LYS A 255 2.42 -19.16 -18.02
CA LYS A 255 1.60 -20.39 -18.16
C LYS A 255 2.41 -21.68 -18.01
N GLN A 256 3.67 -21.67 -18.44
CA GLN A 256 4.51 -22.87 -18.53
C GLN A 256 5.35 -23.15 -17.28
N MET A 257 5.33 -22.27 -16.27
CA MET A 257 6.33 -22.30 -15.18
C MET A 257 5.75 -22.40 -13.77
N HIS A 258 4.48 -22.78 -13.63
CA HIS A 258 3.79 -22.77 -12.34
C HIS A 258 4.58 -23.51 -11.25
N ASP A 259 5.17 -24.67 -11.54
CA ASP A 259 5.90 -25.44 -10.53
C ASP A 259 7.41 -25.12 -10.44
N GLN A 260 7.88 -24.04 -11.06
CA GLN A 260 9.29 -23.58 -11.00
C GLN A 260 9.50 -22.36 -10.09
N ALA A 261 8.45 -21.58 -9.85
CA ALA A 261 8.49 -20.40 -8.98
C ALA A 261 7.11 -20.09 -8.39
N ILE A 262 7.09 -19.53 -7.19
CA ILE A 262 5.84 -19.03 -6.59
C ILE A 262 5.45 -17.74 -7.30
N ILE A 263 4.23 -17.68 -7.81
CA ILE A 263 3.69 -16.53 -8.55
C ILE A 263 2.73 -15.77 -7.63
N PHE A 264 3.05 -14.51 -7.34
CA PHE A 264 2.17 -13.57 -6.65
C PHE A 264 1.44 -12.69 -7.65
N GLY A 265 0.10 -12.69 -7.61
CA GLY A 265 -0.74 -11.70 -8.27
C GLY A 265 -1.09 -10.56 -7.32
N ALA A 266 -0.41 -9.41 -7.45
CA ALA A 266 -0.66 -8.26 -6.58
C ALA A 266 -1.87 -7.44 -7.07
N GLY A 267 -2.97 -7.42 -6.30
CA GLY A 267 -4.16 -6.62 -6.61
C GLY A 267 -4.67 -6.85 -8.03
N SER A 268 -4.73 -5.79 -8.85
CA SER A 268 -5.18 -5.85 -10.24
C SER A 268 -4.35 -6.79 -11.14
N ALA A 269 -3.10 -7.10 -10.78
CA ALA A 269 -2.29 -8.05 -11.54
C ALA A 269 -2.90 -9.45 -11.50
N LEU A 270 -3.57 -9.81 -10.40
CA LEU A 270 -4.28 -11.08 -10.28
C LEU A 270 -5.42 -11.21 -11.31
N ASN A 271 -6.12 -10.10 -11.60
CA ASN A 271 -7.15 -10.06 -12.65
C ASN A 271 -6.53 -10.23 -14.05
N ALA A 272 -5.40 -9.56 -14.31
CA ALA A 272 -4.70 -9.69 -15.58
C ALA A 272 -4.19 -11.12 -15.82
N LEU A 273 -3.64 -11.78 -14.80
CA LEU A 273 -3.16 -13.16 -14.90
C LEU A 273 -4.32 -14.13 -15.20
N THR A 274 -5.39 -14.07 -14.40
CA THR A 274 -6.52 -15.01 -14.51
C THR A 274 -7.29 -14.87 -15.81
N THR A 275 -7.53 -13.64 -16.29
CA THR A 275 -8.15 -13.39 -17.61
C THR A 275 -7.34 -14.00 -18.76
N ASN A 276 -6.04 -14.14 -18.58
CA ASN A 276 -5.13 -14.71 -19.57
C ASN A 276 -4.81 -16.19 -19.33
N GLY A 277 -5.58 -16.87 -18.47
CA GLY A 277 -5.45 -18.30 -18.20
C GLY A 277 -4.23 -18.68 -17.36
N ILE A 278 -3.72 -17.73 -16.56
CA ILE A 278 -2.59 -17.96 -15.64
C ILE A 278 -3.13 -17.97 -14.21
N THR A 279 -2.92 -19.09 -13.53
CA THR A 279 -3.22 -19.22 -12.10
C THR A 279 -2.02 -18.74 -11.29
N ALA A 280 -2.24 -17.75 -10.43
CA ALA A 280 -1.25 -17.35 -9.44
C ALA A 280 -1.28 -18.32 -8.25
N HIS A 281 -0.16 -18.44 -7.54
CA HIS A 281 -0.08 -19.21 -6.31
C HIS A 281 -0.65 -18.46 -5.12
N PHE A 282 -0.47 -17.13 -5.12
CA PHE A 282 -0.97 -16.25 -4.08
C PHE A 282 -1.53 -14.97 -4.68
N GLY A 283 -2.63 -14.50 -4.10
CA GLY A 283 -3.07 -13.11 -4.21
C GLY A 283 -2.68 -12.31 -2.96
N ALA A 284 -2.71 -10.98 -3.04
CA ALA A 284 -2.61 -10.13 -1.86
C ALA A 284 -3.42 -8.84 -2.02
N GLY A 285 -3.86 -8.24 -0.90
CA GLY A 285 -4.63 -7.00 -0.88
C GLY A 285 -4.67 -6.32 0.49
N VAL A 286 -4.44 -5.00 0.50
CA VAL A 286 -4.40 -4.15 1.72
C VAL A 286 -5.16 -2.84 1.56
N ASP A 287 -5.70 -2.56 0.38
CA ASP A 287 -6.35 -1.29 0.08
C ASP A 287 -7.76 -1.22 0.72
N PRO A 288 -8.05 -0.15 1.49
CA PRO A 288 -9.32 -0.01 2.21
C PRO A 288 -10.49 0.47 1.33
N THR A 289 -10.22 0.92 0.10
CA THR A 289 -11.19 1.65 -0.72
C THR A 289 -12.28 0.77 -1.31
N GLU A 290 -13.47 1.34 -1.55
CA GLU A 290 -14.61 0.65 -2.17
C GLU A 290 -14.33 0.18 -3.61
N ILE A 291 -13.35 0.79 -4.30
CA ILE A 291 -12.92 0.34 -5.63
C ILE A 291 -12.45 -1.12 -5.59
N GLN A 292 -11.87 -1.55 -4.47
CA GLN A 292 -11.38 -2.92 -4.33
C GLN A 292 -12.51 -3.94 -4.30
N GLU A 293 -13.67 -3.62 -3.74
CA GLU A 293 -14.82 -4.52 -3.74
C GLU A 293 -15.21 -4.86 -5.19
N ASN A 294 -15.29 -3.83 -6.02
CA ASN A 294 -15.59 -3.94 -7.44
C ASN A 294 -14.53 -4.75 -8.20
N ARG A 295 -13.24 -4.50 -7.94
CA ARG A 295 -12.13 -5.25 -8.57
C ARG A 295 -12.11 -6.72 -8.17
N MET A 296 -12.48 -7.03 -6.93
CA MET A 296 -12.56 -8.41 -6.44
C MET A 296 -13.76 -9.16 -7.04
N ARG A 297 -14.89 -8.50 -7.30
CA ARG A 297 -16.04 -9.14 -7.98
C ARG A 297 -15.70 -9.62 -9.40
N THR A 298 -14.87 -8.85 -10.11
CA THR A 298 -14.34 -9.21 -11.43
C THR A 298 -13.13 -10.16 -11.36
N ASN A 299 -12.68 -10.56 -10.17
CA ASN A 299 -11.55 -11.45 -10.02
C ASN A 299 -12.00 -12.91 -10.17
N HIS A 300 -11.27 -13.67 -10.99
CA HIS A 300 -11.58 -15.07 -11.29
C HIS A 300 -10.50 -16.04 -10.80
N ALA A 301 -9.72 -15.65 -9.80
CA ALA A 301 -8.66 -16.46 -9.16
C ALA A 301 -9.24 -17.46 -8.16
N PHE A 302 -10.21 -18.26 -8.58
CA PHE A 302 -10.92 -19.20 -7.71
C PHE A 302 -9.98 -20.25 -7.12
N GLY A 303 -10.03 -20.37 -5.78
CA GLY A 303 -9.17 -21.27 -5.01
C GLY A 303 -7.77 -20.75 -4.71
N VAL A 304 -7.39 -19.55 -5.17
CA VAL A 304 -6.07 -18.95 -4.92
C VAL A 304 -6.02 -18.37 -3.51
N PRO A 305 -5.10 -18.82 -2.63
CA PRO A 305 -4.94 -18.23 -1.29
C PRO A 305 -4.56 -16.75 -1.36
N PHE A 306 -5.14 -15.94 -0.48
CA PHE A 306 -5.07 -14.49 -0.57
C PHE A 306 -4.59 -13.84 0.73
N PHE A 307 -3.43 -13.20 0.71
CA PHE A 307 -2.89 -12.48 1.85
C PHE A 307 -3.59 -11.13 2.04
N TYR A 308 -4.02 -10.84 3.26
CA TYR A 308 -4.71 -9.59 3.57
C TYR A 308 -4.37 -9.04 4.96
N ARG A 309 -4.81 -7.81 5.20
CA ARG A 309 -4.80 -7.14 6.51
C ARG A 309 -6.20 -6.66 6.86
N MET A 310 -6.44 -6.40 8.14
CA MET A 310 -7.75 -5.94 8.63
C MET A 310 -8.25 -4.65 7.97
N ARG A 311 -7.34 -3.80 7.50
CA ARG A 311 -7.69 -2.57 6.76
C ARG A 311 -8.28 -2.82 5.37
N PHE A 312 -8.04 -4.00 4.80
CA PHE A 312 -8.52 -4.36 3.47
C PHE A 312 -10.04 -4.21 3.40
N ASN A 313 -10.55 -3.69 2.29
CA ASN A 313 -11.97 -3.40 2.14
C ASN A 313 -12.84 -4.61 2.52
N ALA A 314 -13.79 -4.41 3.44
CA ALA A 314 -14.59 -5.51 3.98
C ALA A 314 -15.49 -6.17 2.92
N GLY A 315 -16.04 -5.39 1.99
CA GLY A 315 -16.79 -5.93 0.84
C GLY A 315 -15.89 -6.77 -0.06
N ALA A 316 -14.70 -6.26 -0.39
CA ALA A 316 -13.70 -6.99 -1.17
C ALA A 316 -13.26 -8.29 -0.49
N PHE A 317 -13.12 -8.28 0.83
CA PHE A 317 -12.81 -9.48 1.63
C PHE A 317 -13.90 -10.56 1.49
N GLN A 318 -15.19 -10.18 1.51
CA GLN A 318 -16.29 -11.13 1.29
C GLN A 318 -16.32 -11.72 -0.13
N GLU A 319 -15.69 -11.05 -1.09
CA GLU A 319 -15.61 -11.48 -2.49
C GLU A 319 -14.33 -12.26 -2.82
N LEU A 320 -13.49 -12.56 -1.82
CA LEU A 320 -12.26 -13.32 -2.04
C LEU A 320 -12.56 -14.68 -2.68
N PRO A 321 -11.90 -15.01 -3.80
CA PRO A 321 -12.21 -16.21 -4.58
C PRO A 321 -11.57 -17.48 -4.01
N GLY A 322 -10.69 -17.35 -3.00
CA GLY A 322 -9.98 -18.44 -2.35
C GLY A 322 -9.78 -18.19 -0.84
N PRO A 323 -9.03 -19.07 -0.14
CA PRO A 323 -8.84 -18.97 1.31
C PRO A 323 -8.05 -17.71 1.68
N ALA A 324 -8.54 -16.96 2.67
CA ALA A 324 -7.87 -15.77 3.16
C ALA A 324 -6.75 -16.11 4.16
N LEU A 325 -5.63 -15.41 4.07
CA LEU A 325 -4.45 -15.54 4.93
C LEU A 325 -4.18 -14.20 5.63
N TYR A 326 -4.41 -14.15 6.93
CA TYR A 326 -4.23 -12.93 7.71
C TYR A 326 -2.76 -12.71 8.06
N VAL A 327 -2.23 -11.55 7.66
CA VAL A 327 -0.88 -11.10 8.00
C VAL A 327 -0.92 -10.22 9.25
N ALA A 328 -0.67 -10.85 10.39
CA ALA A 328 -0.69 -10.22 11.72
C ALA A 328 0.52 -9.30 12.00
N SER A 329 0.37 -8.47 13.03
CA SER A 329 1.42 -7.62 13.62
C SER A 329 1.98 -6.56 12.67
N GLY A 330 1.07 -5.83 12.02
CA GLY A 330 1.37 -4.69 11.16
C GLY A 330 1.17 -3.35 11.85
N SER A 331 2.05 -2.38 11.57
CA SER A 331 1.97 -0.99 12.06
C SER A 331 0.81 -0.17 11.47
N ASP A 332 0.08 -0.71 10.49
CA ASP A 332 -0.94 0.01 9.72
C ASP A 332 -2.15 0.47 10.55
N TYR A 333 -2.51 -0.24 11.63
CA TYR A 333 -3.65 0.11 12.45
C TYR A 333 -3.35 -0.10 13.94
N TYR A 334 -3.23 1.00 14.68
CA TYR A 334 -2.60 1.00 16.00
C TYR A 334 -3.34 0.20 17.08
N SER A 335 -4.66 -0.03 16.96
CA SER A 335 -5.39 -0.87 17.92
C SER A 335 -5.31 -2.37 17.60
N THR A 336 -4.83 -2.76 16.41
CA THR A 336 -4.72 -4.17 15.99
C THR A 336 -3.92 -4.97 17.00
N ASP A 337 -2.81 -4.42 17.50
CA ASP A 337 -1.93 -5.10 18.44
C ASP A 337 -2.67 -5.52 19.73
N TRP A 338 -3.56 -4.67 20.24
CA TRP A 338 -4.36 -5.01 21.42
C TRP A 338 -5.30 -6.18 21.12
N PHE A 339 -6.02 -6.13 20.00
CA PHE A 339 -6.93 -7.19 19.58
C PHE A 339 -6.19 -8.51 19.32
N GLU A 340 -5.06 -8.47 18.62
CA GLU A 340 -4.22 -9.64 18.37
C GLU A 340 -3.78 -10.31 19.68
N ARG A 341 -3.38 -9.52 20.68
CA ARG A 341 -3.07 -10.05 22.02
C ARG A 341 -4.27 -10.70 22.70
N GLN A 342 -5.47 -10.10 22.61
CA GLN A 342 -6.68 -10.70 23.17
C GLN A 342 -7.08 -12.00 22.46
N TRP A 343 -6.82 -12.07 21.16
CA TRP A 343 -7.13 -13.22 20.32
C TRP A 343 -6.06 -14.32 20.38
N GLY A 344 -4.93 -14.08 21.05
CA GLY A 344 -3.81 -15.02 21.17
C GLY A 344 -2.97 -15.12 19.89
N ILE A 345 -3.02 -14.10 19.05
CA ILE A 345 -2.26 -14.02 17.80
C ILE A 345 -0.89 -13.44 18.11
N HIS A 346 0.15 -14.21 17.79
CA HIS A 346 1.53 -13.79 17.95
C HIS A 346 2.28 -14.07 16.67
N SER A 347 2.53 -13.02 15.87
CA SER A 347 3.41 -13.16 14.71
C SER A 347 4.87 -13.13 15.17
N PRO A 348 5.72 -14.08 14.72
CA PRO A 348 7.15 -14.06 15.02
C PRO A 348 7.89 -12.95 14.25
N LYS A 349 7.23 -12.33 13.28
CA LYS A 349 7.80 -11.30 12.42
C LYS A 349 6.76 -10.23 12.11
N GLN A 350 7.14 -8.97 12.32
CA GLN A 350 6.37 -7.84 11.82
C GLN A 350 6.63 -7.68 10.33
N ILE A 351 5.55 -7.65 9.56
CA ILE A 351 5.57 -7.28 8.15
C ILE A 351 4.90 -5.90 8.10
N GLU A 352 5.35 -5.02 7.22
CA GLU A 352 4.62 -3.79 6.93
C GLU A 352 3.96 -3.94 5.56
N ALA A 353 2.75 -3.38 5.38
CA ALA A 353 2.06 -3.48 4.10
C ALA A 353 2.77 -2.73 2.98
N GLY A 354 3.57 -1.71 3.34
CA GLY A 354 4.16 -0.78 2.39
C GLY A 354 3.10 0.13 1.74
N THR A 355 3.51 0.83 0.68
CA THR A 355 2.66 1.79 -0.04
C THR A 355 1.82 1.17 -1.16
N SER A 356 2.13 -0.07 -1.57
CA SER A 356 1.45 -0.76 -2.66
C SER A 356 1.32 -2.26 -2.39
N THR A 357 0.34 -2.90 -3.05
CA THR A 357 0.14 -4.35 -2.93
C THR A 357 1.34 -5.16 -3.43
N THR A 358 2.10 -4.64 -4.39
CA THR A 358 3.32 -5.28 -4.91
C THR A 358 4.46 -5.22 -3.89
N HIS A 359 4.60 -4.11 -3.16
CA HIS A 359 5.52 -4.04 -2.02
C HIS A 359 5.09 -4.98 -0.89
N PHE A 360 3.78 -5.11 -0.62
CA PHE A 360 3.28 -6.10 0.34
C PHE A 360 3.66 -7.54 -0.06
N CYS A 361 3.46 -7.91 -1.33
CA CYS A 361 3.89 -9.21 -1.87
C CYS A 361 5.40 -9.43 -1.70
N LEU A 362 6.23 -8.39 -1.86
CA LEU A 362 7.68 -8.48 -1.67
C LEU A 362 8.06 -8.86 -0.24
N LYS A 363 7.50 -8.15 0.74
CA LYS A 363 7.77 -8.44 2.16
C LYS A 363 7.21 -9.81 2.57
N ILE A 364 6.07 -10.24 2.00
CA ILE A 364 5.55 -11.60 2.20
C ILE A 364 6.50 -12.65 1.59
N ALA A 365 6.92 -12.49 0.34
CA ALA A 365 7.82 -13.44 -0.33
C ALA A 365 9.14 -13.61 0.45
N GLU A 366 9.66 -12.52 1.00
CA GLU A 366 10.82 -12.52 1.90
C GLU A 366 10.53 -13.29 3.21
N ALA A 367 9.40 -13.05 3.86
CA ALA A 367 9.00 -13.79 5.06
C ALA A 367 8.77 -15.29 4.80
N LEU A 368 8.28 -15.67 3.61
CA LEU A 368 8.19 -17.06 3.16
C LEU A 368 9.57 -17.71 2.96
N GLY A 369 10.64 -16.92 2.85
CA GLY A 369 12.02 -17.36 2.62
C GLY A 369 12.42 -17.45 1.14
N CYS A 370 11.62 -16.87 0.25
CA CYS A 370 11.84 -16.98 -1.19
C CYS A 370 13.14 -16.28 -1.61
N ASN A 371 13.90 -16.92 -2.52
CA ASN A 371 15.12 -16.36 -3.10
C ASN A 371 15.48 -17.17 -4.36
N PRO A 372 15.76 -16.54 -5.52
CA PRO A 372 15.62 -15.11 -5.84
C PRO A 372 14.18 -14.61 -5.79
N ILE A 373 14.00 -13.29 -5.69
CA ILE A 373 12.71 -12.62 -5.89
C ILE A 373 12.78 -11.81 -7.19
N ILE A 374 11.80 -12.03 -8.07
CA ILE A 374 11.80 -11.53 -9.45
C ILE A 374 10.58 -10.64 -9.64
N LEU A 375 10.80 -9.39 -10.07
CA LEU A 375 9.75 -8.42 -10.35
C LEU A 375 9.38 -8.48 -11.83
N VAL A 376 8.08 -8.60 -12.15
CA VAL A 376 7.57 -8.65 -13.52
C VAL A 376 6.34 -7.74 -13.65
N GLY A 377 6.23 -6.95 -14.72
CA GLY A 377 5.11 -6.03 -14.91
C GLY A 377 5.08 -4.87 -13.90
N MET A 378 6.24 -4.54 -13.32
CA MET A 378 6.45 -3.43 -12.39
C MET A 378 6.88 -2.16 -13.15
N ASP A 379 6.08 -1.73 -14.12
CA ASP A 379 6.42 -0.60 -15.00
C ASP A 379 6.61 0.72 -14.22
N LEU A 380 5.77 0.94 -13.19
CA LEU A 380 5.76 2.17 -12.36
C LEU A 380 5.70 3.46 -13.21
N ALA A 381 5.10 3.38 -14.40
CA ALA A 381 5.08 4.45 -15.37
C ALA A 381 3.96 4.22 -16.40
N TYR A 382 3.63 5.25 -17.16
CA TYR A 382 2.68 5.17 -18.27
C TYR A 382 3.36 4.61 -19.54
N THR A 383 3.70 3.32 -19.52
CA THR A 383 4.31 2.63 -20.67
C THR A 383 3.36 2.66 -21.87
N GLN A 384 3.82 3.21 -22.99
CA GLN A 384 3.01 3.40 -24.20
C GLN A 384 1.68 4.15 -23.93
N GLY A 385 1.64 5.03 -22.92
CA GLY A 385 0.45 5.80 -22.55
C GLY A 385 -0.63 4.99 -21.81
N LYS A 386 -0.35 3.74 -21.43
CA LYS A 386 -1.25 2.87 -20.66
C LYS A 386 -0.74 2.71 -19.22
N GLN A 387 -1.67 2.54 -18.29
CA GLN A 387 -1.36 2.26 -16.87
C GLN A 387 -1.39 0.77 -16.53
N TYR A 388 -2.27 0.00 -17.18
CA TYR A 388 -2.50 -1.41 -16.85
C TYR A 388 -2.31 -2.32 -18.06
N ALA A 389 -1.93 -3.57 -17.79
CA ALA A 389 -1.97 -4.67 -18.75
C ALA A 389 -3.41 -5.01 -19.19
N GLU A 390 -3.53 -5.66 -20.34
CA GLU A 390 -4.80 -6.22 -20.79
C GLU A 390 -5.35 -7.24 -19.77
N GLY A 391 -6.66 -7.20 -19.53
CA GLY A 391 -7.35 -8.06 -18.55
C GLY A 391 -7.66 -7.40 -17.20
N VAL A 392 -7.19 -6.17 -16.96
CA VAL A 392 -7.67 -5.36 -15.83
C VAL A 392 -8.99 -4.70 -16.21
N LEU A 393 -10.11 -5.31 -15.81
CA LEU A 393 -11.46 -4.82 -16.08
C LEU A 393 -11.91 -3.81 -15.00
N VAL A 394 -12.70 -2.82 -15.42
CA VAL A 394 -13.39 -1.88 -14.52
C VAL A 394 -14.82 -2.37 -14.34
N HIS A 395 -15.23 -2.63 -13.09
CA HIS A 395 -16.59 -3.09 -12.83
C HIS A 395 -17.61 -1.96 -13.11
N PRO A 396 -18.76 -2.25 -13.75
CA PRO A 396 -19.80 -1.27 -14.10
C PRO A 396 -20.28 -0.40 -12.92
N SER A 397 -20.46 -0.99 -11.74
CA SER A 397 -20.89 -0.26 -10.54
C SER A 397 -19.93 0.87 -10.11
N SER A 398 -18.67 0.87 -10.57
CA SER A 398 -17.65 1.86 -10.21
C SER A 398 -17.94 3.28 -10.73
N GLY A 399 -18.89 3.42 -11.67
CA GLY A 399 -19.24 4.70 -12.29
C GLY A 399 -18.07 5.37 -13.03
N ASN A 400 -18.29 6.60 -13.51
CA ASN A 400 -17.24 7.39 -14.17
C ASN A 400 -16.07 7.77 -13.24
N LYS A 401 -16.12 7.51 -11.93
CA LYS A 401 -15.13 7.99 -10.95
C LYS A 401 -13.71 7.48 -11.21
N GLU A 402 -13.53 6.22 -11.62
CA GLU A 402 -12.20 5.66 -11.92
C GLU A 402 -11.64 6.21 -13.25
N ARG A 403 -12.48 6.33 -14.29
CA ARG A 403 -12.11 6.97 -15.57
C ARG A 403 -11.85 8.47 -15.40
N GLU A 404 -12.63 9.15 -14.58
CA GLU A 404 -12.48 10.57 -14.25
C GLU A 404 -11.23 10.83 -13.41
N GLN A 405 -10.90 9.99 -12.42
CA GLN A 405 -9.64 10.08 -11.67
C GLN A 405 -8.42 9.98 -12.60
N ILE A 406 -8.41 8.98 -13.50
CA ILE A 406 -7.33 8.81 -14.49
C ILE A 406 -7.27 10.01 -15.44
N SER A 407 -8.42 10.60 -15.79
CA SER A 407 -8.49 11.78 -16.66
C SER A 407 -8.12 13.11 -15.96
N ARG A 408 -8.37 13.24 -14.65
CA ARG A 408 -8.05 14.42 -13.83
C ARG A 408 -6.59 14.44 -13.39
N LEU A 409 -5.93 13.30 -13.32
CA LEU A 409 -4.47 13.17 -13.14
C LEU A 409 -3.67 13.61 -14.39
N LYS A 410 -4.32 14.20 -15.41
CA LYS A 410 -3.65 14.61 -16.66
C LYS A 410 -2.73 15.82 -16.48
N GLN A 411 -1.52 15.63 -17.01
CA GLN A 411 -0.47 16.56 -17.43
C GLN A 411 0.29 17.39 -16.38
N GLU A 412 -0.32 17.88 -15.30
CA GLU A 412 0.39 18.78 -14.36
C GLU A 412 1.32 18.07 -13.35
N GLN A 413 1.30 16.74 -13.28
CA GLN A 413 2.10 15.94 -12.32
C GLN A 413 3.06 14.94 -12.96
N TRP A 414 3.22 14.97 -14.29
CA TRP A 414 4.10 14.02 -14.97
C TRP A 414 5.56 14.39 -14.77
N VAL A 415 6.34 13.37 -14.41
CA VAL A 415 7.79 13.43 -14.36
C VAL A 415 8.32 12.53 -15.46
N LYS A 416 9.24 13.02 -16.28
CA LYS A 416 9.95 12.19 -17.26
C LYS A 416 11.16 11.56 -16.60
N VAL A 417 11.29 10.25 -16.73
CA VAL A 417 12.42 9.48 -16.20
C VAL A 417 12.98 8.54 -17.28
N LYS A 418 14.19 8.04 -17.06
CA LYS A 418 14.82 7.07 -17.94
C LYS A 418 14.02 5.76 -17.97
N GLY A 419 13.65 5.31 -19.18
CA GLY A 419 12.99 4.02 -19.38
C GLY A 419 13.97 2.85 -19.39
N ILE A 420 13.46 1.63 -19.18
CA ILE A 420 14.27 0.39 -19.27
C ILE A 420 14.64 0.07 -20.72
N LYS A 421 13.66 0.11 -21.63
CA LYS A 421 13.84 -0.10 -23.08
C LYS A 421 13.63 1.18 -23.90
N GLU A 422 13.00 2.19 -23.30
CA GLU A 422 12.67 3.48 -23.92
C GLU A 422 13.67 4.55 -23.47
N SER A 423 13.92 5.57 -24.29
CA SER A 423 14.82 6.67 -23.89
C SER A 423 14.28 7.44 -22.68
N GLU A 424 12.97 7.68 -22.66
CA GLU A 424 12.24 8.33 -21.56
C GLU A 424 10.83 7.75 -21.44
N VAL A 425 10.28 7.77 -20.23
CA VAL A 425 8.91 7.37 -19.92
C VAL A 425 8.28 8.35 -18.92
N ASN A 426 6.98 8.60 -19.06
CA ASN A 426 6.22 9.45 -18.12
C ASN A 426 5.83 8.65 -16.88
N THR A 427 6.12 9.20 -15.70
CA THR A 427 5.74 8.65 -14.40
C THR A 427 5.19 9.75 -13.47
N THR A 428 4.91 9.41 -12.21
CA THR A 428 4.46 10.31 -11.14
C THR A 428 5.39 10.21 -9.94
N TRP A 429 5.39 11.22 -9.07
CA TRP A 429 6.19 11.19 -7.83
C TRP A 429 5.83 10.03 -6.90
N ASN A 430 4.58 9.57 -6.91
CA ASN A 430 4.15 8.43 -6.09
C ASN A 430 4.81 7.13 -6.55
N TRP A 431 4.92 6.91 -7.86
CA TRP A 431 5.61 5.74 -8.41
C TRP A 431 7.14 5.83 -8.27
N ILE A 432 7.71 7.03 -8.28
CA ILE A 432 9.14 7.22 -7.96
C ILE A 432 9.41 6.86 -6.50
N GLN A 433 8.54 7.28 -5.57
CA GLN A 433 8.61 6.88 -4.15
C GLN A 433 8.45 5.37 -4.01
N GLU A 434 7.49 4.76 -4.70
CA GLU A 434 7.32 3.31 -4.68
C GLU A 434 8.58 2.59 -5.15
N ALA A 435 9.21 3.05 -6.25
CA ALA A 435 10.48 2.51 -6.75
C ALA A 435 11.61 2.59 -5.70
N ALA A 436 11.68 3.69 -4.94
CA ALA A 436 12.69 3.87 -3.89
C ALA A 436 12.55 2.82 -2.77
N LEU A 437 11.33 2.42 -2.41
CA LEU A 437 11.09 1.40 -1.37
C LEU A 437 11.63 0.01 -1.75
N TYR A 438 11.59 -0.38 -3.03
CA TYR A 438 12.24 -1.63 -3.47
C TYR A 438 13.77 -1.56 -3.32
N THR A 439 14.35 -0.38 -3.54
CA THR A 439 15.78 -0.16 -3.33
C THR A 439 16.13 -0.27 -1.85
N GLU A 440 15.35 0.38 -0.98
CA GLU A 440 15.52 0.29 0.48
C GLU A 440 15.38 -1.15 0.96
N PHE A 441 14.37 -1.87 0.48
CA PHE A 441 14.21 -3.29 0.77
C PHE A 441 15.48 -4.10 0.43
N LEU A 442 16.11 -3.87 -0.73
CA LEU A 442 17.34 -4.55 -1.12
C LEU A 442 18.51 -4.19 -0.18
N LEU A 443 18.64 -2.92 0.18
CA LEU A 443 19.68 -2.44 1.09
C LEU A 443 19.53 -3.01 2.51
N GLU A 444 18.30 -3.16 2.99
CA GLU A 444 17.97 -3.81 4.26
C GLU A 444 18.20 -5.32 4.22
N ASN A 445 18.09 -5.93 3.03
CA ASN A 445 18.13 -7.38 2.84
C ASN A 445 19.19 -7.82 1.81
N PRO A 446 20.50 -7.56 2.06
CA PRO A 446 21.56 -7.76 1.06
C PRO A 446 21.79 -9.23 0.65
N LYS A 447 21.18 -10.19 1.35
CA LYS A 447 21.24 -11.63 1.01
C LYS A 447 20.19 -12.04 -0.02
N ILE A 448 19.19 -11.21 -0.26
CA ILE A 448 18.12 -11.49 -1.23
C ILE A 448 18.60 -11.07 -2.60
N GLN A 449 18.52 -11.98 -3.56
CA GLN A 449 18.72 -11.66 -4.97
C GLN A 449 17.40 -11.10 -5.52
N LEU A 450 17.24 -9.77 -5.45
CA LEU A 450 16.12 -9.05 -6.06
C LEU A 450 16.46 -8.67 -7.51
N ILE A 451 15.61 -9.07 -8.46
CA ILE A 451 15.85 -8.88 -9.90
C ILE A 451 14.65 -8.17 -10.51
N ASN A 452 14.91 -7.12 -11.29
CA ASN A 452 13.87 -6.50 -12.10
C ASN A 452 13.83 -7.13 -13.50
N ALA A 453 12.88 -8.04 -13.70
CA ALA A 453 12.62 -8.68 -14.99
C ALA A 453 11.51 -7.99 -15.80
N THR A 454 11.10 -6.78 -15.39
CA THR A 454 10.13 -5.96 -16.11
C THR A 454 10.76 -5.45 -17.41
N GLU A 455 10.00 -5.55 -18.51
CA GLU A 455 10.45 -5.18 -19.85
C GLU A 455 9.76 -3.92 -20.40
N GLY A 456 9.40 -2.99 -19.52
CA GLY A 456 8.76 -1.71 -19.80
C GLY A 456 8.85 -0.80 -18.59
N GLY A 457 8.49 0.47 -18.74
CA GLY A 457 8.48 1.43 -17.64
C GLY A 457 9.87 1.90 -17.17
N MET A 458 9.95 2.39 -15.93
CA MET A 458 11.16 3.02 -15.39
C MET A 458 12.14 2.00 -14.79
N SER A 459 13.44 2.33 -14.81
CA SER A 459 14.44 1.57 -14.05
C SER A 459 14.29 1.80 -12.55
N ILE A 460 14.51 0.78 -11.73
CA ILE A 460 14.55 0.90 -10.27
C ILE A 460 16.01 0.97 -9.83
N TRP A 461 16.36 2.00 -9.05
CA TRP A 461 17.74 2.24 -8.64
C TRP A 461 18.32 1.05 -7.86
N GLN A 462 19.61 0.74 -8.07
CA GLN A 462 20.36 -0.42 -7.53
C GLN A 462 19.85 -1.83 -7.84
N ILE A 463 18.63 -2.01 -8.34
CA ILE A 463 18.11 -3.33 -8.68
C ILE A 463 18.52 -3.68 -10.11
N PRO A 464 19.22 -4.81 -10.34
CA PRO A 464 19.64 -5.18 -11.69
C PRO A 464 18.44 -5.49 -12.58
N ASN A 465 18.45 -4.91 -13.78
CA ASN A 465 17.51 -5.24 -14.85
C ASN A 465 18.06 -6.41 -15.68
N GLU A 466 17.29 -7.50 -15.78
CA GLU A 466 17.60 -8.67 -16.62
C GLU A 466 16.37 -9.04 -17.46
N SER A 467 16.54 -9.62 -18.65
CA SER A 467 15.38 -10.07 -19.43
C SER A 467 14.68 -11.23 -18.72
N PHE A 468 13.36 -11.34 -18.83
CA PHE A 468 12.64 -12.44 -18.19
C PHE A 468 13.06 -13.80 -18.77
N ALA A 469 13.42 -13.85 -20.05
CA ALA A 469 13.95 -15.04 -20.72
C ALA A 469 15.30 -15.48 -20.13
N ASP A 470 16.19 -14.54 -19.81
CA ASP A 470 17.47 -14.83 -19.16
C ASP A 470 17.27 -15.33 -17.72
N VAL A 471 16.39 -14.67 -16.97
CA VAL A 471 16.06 -15.09 -15.59
C VAL A 471 15.51 -16.51 -15.59
N TYR A 472 14.56 -16.80 -16.49
CA TYR A 472 13.99 -18.13 -16.64
C TYR A 472 15.06 -19.20 -16.90
N SER A 473 15.87 -19.00 -17.94
CA SER A 473 16.86 -20.00 -18.37
C SER A 473 17.98 -20.21 -17.35
N LYS A 474 18.37 -19.17 -16.60
CA LYS A 474 19.49 -19.23 -15.65
C LYS A 474 19.09 -19.64 -14.23
N ARG A 475 17.84 -19.37 -13.81
CA ARG A 475 17.44 -19.43 -12.39
C ARG A 475 16.21 -20.27 -12.11
N LEU A 476 15.37 -20.56 -13.10
CA LEU A 476 14.11 -21.29 -12.92
C LEU A 476 14.19 -22.71 -13.49
N THR A 477 15.20 -23.47 -13.11
CA THR A 477 15.52 -24.78 -13.72
C THR A 477 14.92 -25.98 -13.02
N ASN A 478 14.58 -25.86 -11.73
CA ASN A 478 14.07 -26.97 -10.92
C ASN A 478 12.56 -26.86 -10.76
N GLN A 479 11.88 -28.01 -10.71
CA GLN A 479 10.45 -28.07 -10.40
C GLN A 479 10.17 -28.62 -9.00
N LEU A 480 9.10 -28.12 -8.39
CA LEU A 480 8.58 -28.52 -7.09
C LEU A 480 7.05 -28.57 -7.19
N ASN A 481 6.38 -29.51 -6.51
CA ASN A 481 4.91 -29.48 -6.42
C ASN A 481 4.46 -28.32 -5.51
N LEU A 482 4.52 -27.08 -6.04
CA LEU A 482 4.29 -25.86 -5.26
C LEU A 482 2.82 -25.74 -4.86
N GLU A 483 1.91 -26.08 -5.78
CA GLU A 483 0.48 -25.99 -5.55
C GLU A 483 0.01 -26.90 -4.41
N GLY A 484 0.42 -28.17 -4.42
CA GLY A 484 0.11 -29.09 -3.33
C GLY A 484 0.74 -28.64 -2.00
N ARG A 485 2.00 -28.16 -2.02
CA ARG A 485 2.69 -27.69 -0.81
C ARG A 485 1.96 -26.50 -0.19
N ILE A 486 1.58 -25.54 -1.02
CA ILE A 486 0.81 -24.36 -0.60
C ILE A 486 -0.53 -24.80 -0.02
N GLN A 487 -1.27 -25.67 -0.72
CA GLN A 487 -2.53 -26.20 -0.21
C GLN A 487 -2.37 -26.80 1.18
N THR A 488 -1.38 -27.68 1.38
CA THR A 488 -1.09 -28.29 2.68
C THR A 488 -0.77 -27.27 3.77
N LEU A 489 0.07 -26.28 3.46
CA LEU A 489 0.43 -25.24 4.43
C LEU A 489 -0.76 -24.34 4.77
N VAL A 490 -1.60 -24.00 3.80
CA VAL A 490 -2.82 -23.21 4.01
C VAL A 490 -3.82 -24.00 4.86
N GLN A 491 -4.06 -25.29 4.58
CA GLN A 491 -4.92 -26.13 5.41
C GLN A 491 -4.38 -26.27 6.85
N ASN A 492 -3.07 -26.43 7.00
CA ASN A 492 -2.44 -26.44 8.32
C ASN A 492 -2.58 -25.10 9.05
N SER A 493 -2.54 -23.97 8.32
CA SER A 493 -2.74 -22.65 8.92
C SER A 493 -4.17 -22.42 9.44
N LEU A 494 -5.14 -23.20 8.96
CA LEU A 494 -6.53 -23.18 9.43
C LEU A 494 -6.74 -24.03 10.71
N LYS A 495 -5.72 -24.78 11.19
CA LYS A 495 -5.79 -25.65 12.40
C LYS A 495 -5.95 -24.90 13.72
N GLN A 496 -5.65 -23.61 13.76
CA GLN A 496 -5.68 -22.80 14.98
C GLN A 496 -6.80 -21.75 14.88
N PRO A 497 -8.08 -22.16 14.85
CA PRO A 497 -9.16 -21.19 14.81
C PRO A 497 -9.17 -20.41 16.13
N ILE A 498 -9.28 -19.10 16.03
CA ILE A 498 -9.52 -18.27 17.21
C ILE A 498 -10.92 -18.58 17.72
N ASP A 499 -11.01 -18.67 19.04
CA ASP A 499 -12.29 -18.71 19.73
C ASP A 499 -13.09 -17.44 19.41
N ILE A 500 -14.17 -17.62 18.63
CA ILE A 500 -15.02 -16.53 18.18
C ILE A 500 -15.66 -15.77 19.35
N ASP A 501 -15.85 -16.42 20.50
CA ASP A 501 -16.35 -15.76 21.71
C ASP A 501 -15.32 -14.78 22.28
N LYS A 502 -14.01 -15.06 22.13
CA LYS A 502 -12.96 -14.09 22.47
C LYS A 502 -13.03 -12.88 21.56
N VAL A 503 -13.23 -13.08 20.25
CA VAL A 503 -13.35 -11.96 19.29
C VAL A 503 -14.48 -11.03 19.69
N LEU A 504 -15.67 -11.59 19.93
CA LEU A 504 -16.83 -10.81 20.34
C LEU A 504 -16.65 -10.15 21.70
N THR A 505 -16.06 -10.85 22.66
CA THR A 505 -15.80 -10.31 24.00
C THR A 505 -14.84 -9.12 23.92
N SER A 506 -13.75 -9.22 23.14
CA SER A 506 -12.82 -8.11 22.94
C SER A 506 -13.48 -6.90 22.29
N LEU A 507 -14.33 -7.11 21.27
CA LEU A 507 -15.07 -6.02 20.62
C LEU A 507 -16.02 -5.31 21.60
N LYS A 508 -16.74 -6.07 22.43
CA LYS A 508 -17.63 -5.50 23.47
C LYS A 508 -16.84 -4.69 24.50
N ILE A 509 -15.76 -5.26 25.04
CA ILE A 509 -14.87 -4.57 25.99
C ILE A 509 -14.32 -3.27 25.38
N TRP A 510 -13.84 -3.34 24.14
CA TRP A 510 -13.33 -2.18 23.42
C TRP A 510 -14.39 -1.09 23.25
N SER A 511 -15.64 -1.46 22.93
CA SER A 511 -16.75 -0.50 22.81
C SER A 511 -17.05 0.25 24.10
N GLU A 512 -16.91 -0.39 25.26
CA GLU A 512 -17.12 0.25 26.57
C GLU A 512 -15.99 1.24 26.90
N TYR A 513 -14.74 0.88 26.64
CA TYR A 513 -13.62 1.82 26.80
C TYR A 513 -13.71 3.01 25.83
N LEU A 514 -14.20 2.79 24.61
CA LEU A 514 -14.48 3.88 23.67
C LEU A 514 -15.52 4.86 24.23
N ARG A 515 -16.62 4.36 24.83
CA ARG A 515 -17.63 5.20 25.49
C ARG A 515 -17.03 6.02 26.63
N GLN A 516 -16.19 5.41 27.47
CA GLN A 516 -15.54 6.09 28.59
C GLN A 516 -14.63 7.22 28.10
N ALA A 517 -13.80 6.97 27.08
CA ALA A 517 -12.93 7.98 26.49
C ALA A 517 -13.72 9.11 25.80
N ILE A 518 -14.86 8.80 25.15
CA ILE A 518 -15.77 9.80 24.56
C ILE A 518 -16.29 10.75 25.63
N ASN A 519 -16.79 10.20 26.74
CA ASN A 519 -17.31 11.01 27.85
C ASN A 519 -16.21 11.94 28.40
N CYS A 520 -15.00 11.41 28.62
CA CYS A 520 -13.86 12.23 29.07
C CYS A 520 -13.53 13.37 28.09
N CYS A 521 -13.55 13.11 26.78
CA CYS A 521 -13.30 14.15 25.78
C CYS A 521 -14.41 15.21 25.73
N GLN A 522 -15.67 14.81 25.92
CA GLN A 522 -16.81 15.74 26.02
C GLN A 522 -16.69 16.64 27.26
N ASP A 523 -16.30 16.09 28.40
CA ASP A 523 -16.06 16.84 29.64
C ASP A 523 -14.91 17.85 29.45
N ILE A 524 -13.79 17.41 28.86
CA ILE A 524 -12.65 18.28 28.52
C ILE A 524 -13.09 19.43 27.61
N LEU A 525 -13.89 19.16 26.58
CA LEU A 525 -14.39 20.18 25.66
C LEU A 525 -15.32 21.18 26.37
N SER A 526 -16.18 20.71 27.27
CA SER A 526 -17.04 21.56 28.09
C SER A 526 -16.18 22.53 28.94
N ILE A 527 -15.16 21.99 29.63
CA ILE A 527 -14.23 22.78 30.46
C ILE A 527 -13.45 23.78 29.60
N LEU A 528 -12.93 23.38 28.44
CA LEU A 528 -12.17 24.27 27.57
C LEU A 528 -13.02 25.40 26.99
N ASN A 529 -14.29 25.14 26.67
CA ASN A 529 -15.23 26.20 26.28
C ASN A 529 -15.46 27.19 27.44
N ALA A 530 -15.63 26.69 28.67
CA ALA A 530 -15.73 27.55 29.85
C ALA A 530 -14.44 28.35 30.10
N MET A 531 -13.26 27.77 29.88
CA MET A 531 -11.96 28.46 29.97
C MET A 531 -11.83 29.56 28.91
N ARG A 532 -12.25 29.30 27.67
CA ARG A 532 -12.28 30.29 26.59
C ARG A 532 -13.14 31.48 27.00
N ASP A 533 -14.34 31.22 27.50
CA ASP A 533 -15.27 32.26 27.93
C ASP A 533 -14.71 33.02 29.15
N ALA A 534 -14.07 32.34 30.10
CA ALA A 534 -13.39 32.99 31.22
C ALA A 534 -12.28 33.96 30.76
N VAL A 535 -11.52 33.62 29.71
CA VAL A 535 -10.50 34.51 29.12
C VAL A 535 -11.15 35.68 28.39
N LEU A 536 -12.20 35.44 27.60
CA LEU A 536 -12.91 36.49 26.85
C LEU A 536 -13.54 37.52 27.78
N PHE A 537 -14.23 37.05 28.81
CA PHE A 537 -15.03 37.84 29.75
C PHE A 537 -14.32 38.16 31.08
N GLN A 538 -13.05 37.79 31.24
CA GLN A 538 -12.21 38.04 32.44
C GLN A 538 -12.81 37.51 33.75
N LYS A 539 -13.32 36.27 33.75
CA LYS A 539 -13.89 35.62 34.95
C LYS A 539 -12.80 35.06 35.88
N SER A 540 -13.04 35.08 37.19
CA SER A 540 -12.11 34.60 38.24
C SER A 540 -11.95 33.07 38.33
N SER A 541 -12.67 32.30 37.53
CA SER A 541 -12.76 30.82 37.63
C SER A 541 -11.63 30.07 36.93
N TRP A 542 -10.56 30.75 36.48
CA TRP A 542 -9.51 30.15 35.63
C TRP A 542 -8.76 29.00 36.31
N ASP A 543 -8.33 29.17 37.56
CA ASP A 543 -7.51 28.17 38.27
C ASP A 543 -8.33 26.90 38.63
N GLU A 544 -9.61 27.08 38.97
CA GLU A 544 -10.54 25.98 39.20
C GLU A 544 -10.77 25.18 37.92
N LEU A 545 -11.05 25.86 36.80
CA LEU A 545 -11.23 25.21 35.50
C LEU A 545 -9.96 24.50 35.02
N HIS A 546 -8.77 25.06 35.31
CA HIS A 546 -7.51 24.42 35.01
C HIS A 546 -7.32 23.12 35.81
N THR A 547 -7.68 23.13 37.11
CA THR A 547 -7.62 21.93 37.96
C THR A 547 -8.58 20.85 37.46
N GLN A 548 -9.81 21.24 37.09
CA GLN A 548 -10.79 20.32 36.48
C GLN A 548 -10.27 19.73 35.16
N PHE A 549 -9.67 20.56 34.30
CA PHE A 549 -9.06 20.12 33.05
C PHE A 549 -7.95 19.09 33.29
N ASP A 550 -7.03 19.34 34.24
CA ASP A 550 -5.93 18.42 34.54
C ASP A 550 -6.43 17.07 35.07
N ALA A 551 -7.50 17.08 35.88
CA ALA A 551 -8.13 15.86 36.39
C ALA A 551 -8.77 15.03 35.27
N CYS A 552 -9.59 15.65 34.40
CA CYS A 552 -10.20 14.95 33.26
C CYS A 552 -9.14 14.45 32.27
N LEU A 553 -8.07 15.22 32.04
CA LEU A 553 -6.96 14.81 31.20
C LEU A 553 -6.22 13.61 31.78
N PHE A 554 -5.99 13.58 33.09
CA PHE A 554 -5.39 12.44 33.77
C PHE A 554 -6.25 11.18 33.64
N GLN A 555 -7.58 11.32 33.75
CA GLN A 555 -8.51 10.22 33.53
C GLN A 555 -8.42 9.69 32.09
N LEU A 556 -8.56 10.57 31.08
CA LEU A 556 -8.47 10.19 29.67
C LEU A 556 -7.15 9.47 29.35
N LYS A 557 -6.02 10.00 29.83
CA LYS A 557 -4.70 9.39 29.60
C LYS A 557 -4.54 8.03 30.26
N ASN A 558 -5.35 7.72 31.27
CA ASN A 558 -5.34 6.43 31.94
C ASN A 558 -6.27 5.39 31.33
N GLU A 559 -7.20 5.80 30.46
CA GLU A 559 -8.07 4.89 29.72
C GLU A 559 -7.26 3.95 28.81
N LEU A 560 -7.72 2.69 28.73
CA LEU A 560 -7.06 1.65 27.93
C LEU A 560 -6.94 2.07 26.46
N VAL A 561 -8.03 2.58 25.89
CA VAL A 561 -8.11 3.05 24.50
C VAL A 561 -7.14 4.19 24.22
N TYR A 562 -6.85 5.05 25.21
CA TYR A 562 -5.83 6.09 25.08
C TYR A 562 -4.43 5.50 25.02
N LYS A 563 -4.10 4.62 25.96
CA LYS A 563 -2.78 3.97 26.06
C LYS A 563 -2.47 3.11 24.84
N GLU A 564 -3.43 2.33 24.36
CA GLU A 564 -3.21 1.38 23.27
C GLU A 564 -3.27 2.04 21.88
N PHE A 565 -4.08 3.09 21.72
CA PHE A 565 -4.41 3.63 20.41
C PHE A 565 -4.34 5.17 20.33
N PHE A 566 -5.12 5.89 21.15
CA PHE A 566 -5.31 7.33 20.94
C PHE A 566 -4.08 8.20 21.22
N HIS A 567 -3.11 7.77 22.04
CA HIS A 567 -1.89 8.56 22.25
C HIS A 567 -1.13 8.81 20.94
N LYS A 568 -1.18 7.86 19.98
CA LYS A 568 -0.54 8.01 18.67
C LYS A 568 -1.30 9.02 17.81
N VAL A 569 -2.64 8.92 17.78
CA VAL A 569 -3.51 9.92 17.12
C VAL A 569 -3.30 11.32 17.69
N ASP A 570 -3.08 11.40 18.99
CA ASP A 570 -2.81 12.64 19.72
C ASP A 570 -1.41 13.22 19.43
N GLU A 571 -0.39 12.36 19.31
CA GLU A 571 0.94 12.74 18.83
C GLU A 571 0.89 13.29 17.41
N ILE A 572 0.07 12.70 16.54
CA ILE A 572 -0.14 13.16 15.16
C ILE A 572 -0.77 14.54 15.16
N PHE A 573 -1.84 14.78 15.92
CA PHE A 573 -2.41 16.13 16.05
C PHE A 573 -1.34 17.13 16.47
N THR A 574 -0.50 16.76 17.45
CA THR A 574 0.61 17.61 17.91
C THR A 574 1.55 17.95 16.74
N LYS A 575 1.95 16.97 15.92
CA LYS A 575 2.77 17.20 14.72
C LYS A 575 2.08 18.07 13.66
N LEU A 576 0.75 18.03 13.56
CA LEU A 576 -0.03 18.87 12.65
C LEU A 576 -0.19 20.30 13.17
N SER A 577 -0.24 20.48 14.50
CA SER A 577 -0.31 21.79 15.13
C SER A 577 1.05 22.49 15.25
N LEU A 578 2.17 21.79 15.06
CA LEU A 578 3.54 22.34 15.16
C LEU A 578 3.74 23.60 14.33
N ARG A 579 3.17 23.69 13.12
CA ARG A 579 3.27 24.91 12.30
C ARG A 579 2.50 26.07 12.93
N GLU A 580 1.28 25.84 13.42
CA GLU A 580 0.52 26.87 14.15
C GLU A 580 1.26 27.29 15.43
N GLU A 581 1.86 26.34 16.15
CA GLU A 581 2.66 26.58 17.35
C GLU A 581 3.95 27.38 17.05
N TYR A 582 4.69 27.01 16.01
CA TYR A 582 5.89 27.72 15.54
C TYR A 582 5.56 29.15 15.10
N LEU A 583 4.50 29.32 14.30
CA LEU A 583 3.99 30.64 13.91
C LEU A 583 3.58 31.45 15.14
N ASN A 584 2.92 30.83 16.11
CA ASN A 584 2.52 31.50 17.34
C ASN A 584 3.73 31.91 18.20
N GLN A 585 4.78 31.09 18.28
CA GLN A 585 6.02 31.42 18.98
C GLN A 585 6.75 32.58 18.31
N LYS A 586 6.92 32.57 16.98
CA LYS A 586 7.58 33.66 16.24
C LYS A 586 6.77 34.97 16.25
N ARG A 587 5.45 34.91 16.38
CA ARG A 587 4.56 36.09 16.52
C ARG A 587 4.45 36.60 17.96
N ALA A 588 4.90 35.83 18.95
CA ALA A 588 4.70 36.08 20.37
C ALA A 588 5.33 37.38 20.88
N ASP A 589 6.27 37.98 20.14
CA ASP A 589 6.92 39.25 20.50
C ASP A 589 6.03 40.48 20.30
N THR A 590 4.85 40.33 19.67
CA THR A 590 3.91 41.44 19.37
C THR A 590 2.53 41.34 20.05
N GLU A 591 2.21 40.24 20.74
CA GLU A 591 0.86 39.99 21.30
C GLU A 591 0.76 40.08 22.84
N ASN A 592 -0.36 40.62 23.33
CA ASN A 592 -0.66 40.73 24.76
C ASN A 592 -0.99 39.37 25.43
N LYS A 593 -0.91 39.32 26.78
CA LYS A 593 -1.12 38.09 27.59
C LYS A 593 -2.50 37.42 27.37
N LYS A 594 -3.53 38.21 27.05
CA LYS A 594 -4.90 37.71 26.77
C LYS A 594 -4.96 36.95 25.43
N GLY A 595 -4.37 37.51 24.37
CA GLY A 595 -4.31 36.87 23.05
C GLY A 595 -3.60 35.51 23.09
N LYS A 596 -2.47 35.44 23.83
CA LYS A 596 -1.72 34.19 24.03
C LYS A 596 -2.57 33.10 24.72
N LYS A 597 -3.28 33.45 25.80
CA LYS A 597 -4.17 32.51 26.51
C LYS A 597 -5.30 32.02 25.60
N LEU A 598 -5.95 32.92 24.85
CA LEU A 598 -7.08 32.57 24.00
C LEU A 598 -6.69 31.59 22.89
N LYS A 599 -5.56 31.85 22.19
CA LYS A 599 -5.04 30.95 21.15
C LYS A 599 -4.68 29.58 21.70
N SER A 600 -4.06 29.54 22.89
CA SER A 600 -3.72 28.27 23.56
C SER A 600 -4.97 27.43 23.86
N VAL A 601 -6.03 28.05 24.39
CA VAL A 601 -7.30 27.34 24.64
C VAL A 601 -7.97 26.92 23.33
N GLN A 602 -8.00 27.76 22.31
CA GLN A 602 -8.57 27.42 21.00
C GLN A 602 -7.86 26.24 20.35
N LEU A 603 -6.54 26.17 20.44
CA LEU A 603 -5.78 25.03 19.93
C LEU A 603 -6.11 23.74 20.69
N ARG A 604 -6.26 23.81 22.02
CA ARG A 604 -6.74 22.67 22.82
C ARG A 604 -8.15 22.24 22.43
N ILE A 605 -9.07 23.18 22.17
CA ILE A 605 -10.42 22.84 21.69
C ILE A 605 -10.34 22.07 20.37
N LYS A 606 -9.58 22.58 19.38
CA LYS A 606 -9.35 21.87 18.10
C LYS A 606 -8.83 20.45 18.33
N ARG A 607 -7.87 20.27 19.25
CA ARG A 607 -7.27 18.97 19.60
C ARG A 607 -8.31 17.99 20.12
N TYR A 608 -9.08 18.35 21.14
CA TYR A 608 -10.03 17.42 21.75
C TYR A 608 -11.30 17.22 20.92
N THR A 609 -11.67 18.16 20.05
CA THR A 609 -12.69 17.91 19.01
C THR A 609 -12.20 16.87 18.03
N PHE A 610 -10.97 17.00 17.52
CA PHE A 610 -10.36 16.00 16.64
C PHE A 610 -10.32 14.60 17.28
N LEU A 611 -9.87 14.49 18.53
CA LEU A 611 -9.85 13.19 19.23
C LEU A 611 -11.27 12.62 19.45
N LEU A 612 -12.26 13.46 19.79
CA LEU A 612 -13.65 13.04 19.97
C LEU A 612 -14.25 12.49 18.67
N ASP A 613 -14.04 13.17 17.54
CA ASP A 613 -14.56 12.73 16.24
C ASP A 613 -14.03 11.34 15.86
N HIS A 614 -12.73 11.11 16.08
CA HIS A 614 -12.13 9.80 15.89
C HIS A 614 -12.73 8.74 16.81
N LEU A 615 -12.87 9.02 18.12
CA LEU A 615 -13.45 8.08 19.09
C LEU A 615 -14.86 7.64 18.69
N GLN A 616 -15.68 8.58 18.23
CA GLN A 616 -17.06 8.31 17.80
C GLN A 616 -17.10 7.41 16.56
N ILE A 617 -16.23 7.64 15.58
CA ILE A 617 -16.11 6.80 14.38
C ILE A 617 -15.77 5.35 14.77
N HIS A 618 -14.82 5.16 15.70
CA HIS A 618 -14.47 3.83 16.19
C HIS A 618 -15.63 3.14 16.89
N LEU A 619 -16.36 3.85 17.75
CA LEU A 619 -17.51 3.29 18.45
C LEU A 619 -18.61 2.89 17.46
N GLU A 620 -18.91 3.75 16.48
CA GLU A 620 -19.88 3.45 15.42
C GLU A 620 -19.50 2.18 14.64
N GLY A 621 -18.25 2.11 14.17
CA GLY A 621 -17.74 0.94 13.43
C GLY A 621 -17.74 -0.34 14.26
N CYS A 622 -17.32 -0.26 15.53
CA CYS A 622 -17.28 -1.41 16.44
C CYS A 622 -18.68 -1.98 16.69
N LEU A 623 -19.68 -1.13 16.95
CA LEU A 623 -21.06 -1.57 17.20
C LEU A 623 -21.67 -2.21 15.95
N LYS A 624 -21.45 -1.62 14.77
CA LYS A 624 -21.91 -2.17 13.49
C LYS A 624 -21.26 -3.53 13.18
N GLY A 625 -19.95 -3.67 13.45
CA GLY A 625 -19.25 -4.94 13.30
C GLY A 625 -19.83 -6.05 14.18
N ILE A 626 -20.15 -5.73 15.44
CA ILE A 626 -20.81 -6.67 16.37
C ILE A 626 -22.20 -7.07 15.85
N GLU A 627 -23.02 -6.10 15.43
CA GLU A 627 -24.36 -6.35 14.90
C GLU A 627 -24.33 -7.25 13.66
N SER A 628 -23.49 -6.90 12.68
CA SER A 628 -23.34 -7.66 11.43
C SER A 628 -22.93 -9.12 11.68
N PHE A 629 -22.09 -9.38 12.68
CA PHE A 629 -21.69 -10.75 13.02
C PHE A 629 -22.86 -11.55 13.60
N LEU A 630 -23.60 -10.96 14.54
CA LEU A 630 -24.72 -11.63 15.21
C LEU A 630 -25.83 -12.01 14.21
N ASP A 631 -26.07 -11.18 13.22
CA ASP A 631 -27.04 -11.47 12.16
C ASP A 631 -26.57 -12.60 11.23
N ASN A 632 -25.29 -12.64 10.86
CA ASN A 632 -24.74 -13.74 10.08
C ASN A 632 -24.85 -15.09 10.80
N GLN A 633 -24.60 -15.14 12.11
CA GLN A 633 -24.76 -16.37 12.90
C GLN A 633 -26.22 -16.87 12.90
N ARG A 634 -27.20 -15.96 13.02
CA ARG A 634 -28.62 -16.32 12.97
C ARG A 634 -29.04 -16.91 11.62
N ILE A 635 -28.45 -16.44 10.53
CA ILE A 635 -28.73 -16.93 9.18
C ILE A 635 -28.16 -18.33 8.98
N LEU A 636 -26.95 -18.59 9.49
CA LEU A 636 -26.28 -19.89 9.37
C LEU A 636 -26.98 -21.01 10.18
N GLN A 637 -27.70 -20.67 11.25
CA GLN A 637 -28.46 -21.63 12.05
C GLN A 637 -29.75 -22.14 11.35
N LYS A 638 -30.12 -21.61 10.17
CA LYS A 638 -31.31 -22.04 9.42
C LYS A 638 -30.96 -23.04 8.30
N LYS A 639 -31.25 -24.33 8.60
CA LYS A 639 -31.44 -25.51 7.71
C LYS A 639 -30.25 -26.46 7.50
N GLU A 640 -30.61 -27.73 7.30
CA GLU A 640 -29.74 -28.92 7.24
C GLU A 640 -28.88 -29.01 5.97
N PRO A 641 -27.57 -29.28 6.10
CA PRO A 641 -26.69 -29.49 4.96
C PRO A 641 -26.89 -30.88 4.34
N HIS A 642 -27.16 -30.93 3.04
CA HIS A 642 -27.01 -32.15 2.25
C HIS A 642 -25.59 -32.22 1.70
N SER A 643 -24.88 -33.32 1.97
CA SER A 643 -23.55 -33.56 1.41
C SER A 643 -23.65 -33.86 -0.08
N TYR A 644 -22.89 -33.11 -0.90
CA TYR A 644 -22.85 -33.28 -2.36
C TYR A 644 -21.85 -34.36 -2.80
N THR A 645 -20.90 -34.72 -1.94
CA THR A 645 -19.74 -35.56 -2.30
C THR A 645 -20.12 -37.01 -2.60
N SER A 646 -21.27 -37.49 -2.16
CA SER A 646 -21.75 -38.87 -2.40
C SER A 646 -22.22 -39.15 -3.84
N GLN A 647 -22.26 -38.13 -4.71
CA GLN A 647 -22.78 -38.22 -6.08
C GLN A 647 -21.71 -38.11 -7.18
N LEU A 648 -20.42 -38.00 -6.82
CA LEU A 648 -19.33 -37.90 -7.78
C LEU A 648 -18.90 -39.30 -8.26
N HIS A 649 -19.04 -39.57 -9.54
CA HIS A 649 -18.43 -40.72 -10.20
C HIS A 649 -17.12 -40.30 -10.85
N ASP A 650 -16.03 -41.01 -10.56
CA ASP A 650 -14.73 -40.77 -11.19
C ASP A 650 -14.46 -41.88 -12.21
N HIS A 651 -14.48 -41.52 -13.49
CA HIS A 651 -14.23 -42.44 -14.61
C HIS A 651 -12.77 -42.43 -15.10
N SER A 652 -11.87 -41.75 -14.37
CA SER A 652 -10.46 -41.68 -14.73
C SER A 652 -9.68 -42.92 -14.28
N HIS A 653 -8.67 -43.31 -15.05
CA HIS A 653 -7.73 -44.40 -14.73
C HIS A 653 -6.29 -43.91 -14.82
N TYR A 654 -5.69 -43.64 -13.65
CA TYR A 654 -4.30 -43.17 -13.53
C TYR A 654 -3.46 -44.21 -12.81
N GLU A 655 -2.45 -44.75 -13.47
CA GLU A 655 -1.56 -45.74 -12.88
C GLU A 655 -0.12 -45.66 -13.40
N VAL A 656 0.81 -46.08 -12.55
CA VAL A 656 2.15 -46.48 -12.96
C VAL A 656 2.26 -47.97 -12.69
N LYS A 657 2.37 -48.77 -13.75
CA LYS A 657 2.44 -50.23 -13.63
C LYS A 657 3.38 -50.80 -14.67
N GLU A 658 4.25 -51.73 -14.25
CA GLU A 658 5.18 -52.46 -15.14
C GLU A 658 6.08 -51.52 -15.98
N GLY A 659 6.47 -50.36 -15.42
CA GLY A 659 7.30 -49.37 -16.12
C GLY A 659 6.54 -48.56 -17.18
N ILE A 660 5.21 -48.53 -17.14
CA ILE A 660 4.37 -47.71 -18.02
C ILE A 660 3.54 -46.76 -17.17
N LEU A 661 3.57 -45.47 -17.51
CA LEU A 661 2.65 -44.46 -16.99
C LEU A 661 1.40 -44.45 -17.89
N ARG A 662 0.23 -44.59 -17.28
CA ARG A 662 -1.06 -44.51 -17.97
C ARG A 662 -1.94 -43.46 -17.33
N LEU A 663 -2.37 -42.48 -18.15
CA LEU A 663 -3.36 -41.47 -17.79
C LEU A 663 -4.50 -41.52 -18.81
N GLU A 664 -5.60 -42.14 -18.45
CA GLU A 664 -6.83 -42.18 -19.25
C GLU A 664 -7.93 -41.39 -18.51
N ASP A 665 -8.40 -40.31 -19.12
CA ASP A 665 -9.51 -39.51 -18.61
C ASP A 665 -10.43 -39.05 -19.77
N PRO A 666 -11.58 -39.70 -19.96
CA PRO A 666 -12.54 -39.32 -20.99
C PRO A 666 -13.11 -37.91 -20.79
N GLU A 667 -13.26 -37.43 -19.55
CA GLU A 667 -13.81 -36.10 -19.25
C GLU A 667 -12.85 -34.98 -19.65
N LEU A 668 -11.54 -35.24 -19.57
CA LEU A 668 -10.48 -34.32 -19.99
C LEU A 668 -10.01 -34.56 -21.43
N ASN A 669 -10.57 -35.57 -22.11
CA ASN A 669 -10.10 -36.08 -23.39
C ASN A 669 -8.58 -36.30 -23.36
N LEU A 670 -8.12 -37.09 -22.38
CA LEU A 670 -6.72 -37.35 -22.07
C LEU A 670 -6.44 -38.85 -22.18
N PHE A 671 -5.48 -39.23 -23.02
CA PHE A 671 -5.03 -40.61 -23.20
C PHE A 671 -3.51 -40.60 -23.41
N ILE A 672 -2.75 -40.75 -22.32
CA ILE A 672 -1.28 -40.73 -22.34
C ILE A 672 -0.76 -42.08 -21.84
N HIS A 673 -0.03 -42.79 -22.71
CA HIS A 673 0.69 -44.01 -22.39
C HIS A 673 2.17 -43.82 -22.77
N GLU A 674 3.06 -43.88 -21.78
CA GLU A 674 4.49 -43.71 -22.01
C GLU A 674 5.33 -44.58 -21.07
N ILE A 675 6.59 -44.78 -21.47
CA ILE A 675 7.58 -45.50 -20.66
C ILE A 675 7.89 -44.64 -19.44
N PHE A 676 7.80 -45.25 -18.26
CA PHE A 676 8.01 -44.59 -16.98
C PHE A 676 9.41 -44.86 -16.43
N GLU A 677 10.32 -43.91 -16.66
CA GLU A 677 11.69 -43.92 -16.16
C GLU A 677 11.93 -42.74 -15.20
N ALA A 678 11.12 -42.65 -14.14
CA ALA A 678 11.28 -41.64 -13.10
C ALA A 678 11.79 -42.20 -11.77
N LYS A 679 12.54 -41.36 -11.05
CA LYS A 679 13.02 -41.62 -9.71
C LYS A 679 12.07 -41.00 -8.68
N GLU A 680 11.62 -41.80 -7.72
CA GLU A 680 10.91 -41.30 -6.55
C GLU A 680 11.87 -40.47 -5.68
N VAL A 681 11.42 -39.27 -5.31
CA VAL A 681 12.10 -38.37 -4.39
C VAL A 681 11.12 -37.97 -3.30
N ALA A 682 11.49 -38.25 -2.05
CA ALA A 682 10.73 -37.84 -0.89
C ALA A 682 11.41 -36.63 -0.23
N PHE A 683 10.64 -35.57 0.00
CA PHE A 683 11.02 -34.41 0.80
C PHE A 683 10.14 -34.33 2.04
N SER A 684 10.75 -34.22 3.22
CA SER A 684 10.01 -34.16 4.48
C SER A 684 10.32 -32.88 5.24
N LYS A 685 9.27 -32.25 5.78
CA LYS A 685 9.32 -31.27 6.86
C LYS A 685 8.69 -31.88 8.11
N GLU A 686 8.78 -31.19 9.24
CA GLU A 686 8.13 -31.62 10.48
C GLU A 686 6.61 -31.77 10.32
N THR A 687 5.98 -30.96 9.46
CA THR A 687 4.52 -30.84 9.35
C THR A 687 3.93 -31.54 8.12
N TRP A 688 4.74 -31.91 7.13
CA TRP A 688 4.28 -32.55 5.89
C TRP A 688 5.40 -33.30 5.16
N LYS A 689 5.02 -34.24 4.28
CA LYS A 689 5.91 -35.02 3.43
C LYS A 689 5.43 -35.00 1.98
N ASP A 690 6.29 -34.64 1.05
CA ASP A 690 6.07 -34.68 -0.40
C ASP A 690 6.79 -35.90 -0.97
N VAL A 691 6.07 -36.73 -1.71
CA VAL A 691 6.57 -37.87 -2.47
C VAL A 691 6.26 -37.62 -3.94
N SER A 692 7.29 -37.29 -4.70
CA SER A 692 7.19 -36.90 -6.11
C SER A 692 8.15 -37.71 -6.96
N TYR A 693 7.76 -37.99 -8.20
CA TYR A 693 8.59 -38.71 -9.16
C TYR A 693 9.21 -37.74 -10.15
N TYR A 694 10.48 -37.95 -10.50
CA TYR A 694 11.24 -37.07 -11.38
C TYR A 694 11.95 -37.82 -12.50
N GLN A 695 11.88 -37.28 -13.71
CA GLN A 695 12.75 -37.66 -14.83
C GLN A 695 13.72 -36.51 -15.08
N GLY A 696 14.99 -36.70 -14.69
CA GLY A 696 15.94 -35.59 -14.59
C GLY A 696 15.52 -34.59 -13.51
N ALA A 697 15.34 -33.32 -13.89
CA ALA A 697 14.89 -32.24 -13.00
C ALA A 697 13.39 -31.91 -13.09
N LEU A 698 12.65 -32.66 -13.93
CA LEU A 698 11.23 -32.43 -14.23
C LEU A 698 10.36 -33.42 -13.49
N LEU A 699 9.20 -32.97 -12.98
CA LEU A 699 8.21 -33.84 -12.37
C LEU A 699 7.61 -34.79 -13.41
N HIS A 700 7.52 -36.08 -13.11
CA HIS A 700 7.03 -37.08 -14.04
C HIS A 700 6.41 -38.26 -13.28
N GLY A 701 5.10 -38.46 -13.42
CA GLY A 701 4.29 -39.40 -12.66
C GLY A 701 3.49 -38.72 -11.53
N PRO A 702 3.05 -39.50 -10.54
CA PRO A 702 2.27 -38.96 -9.42
C PRO A 702 3.14 -38.10 -8.49
N SER A 703 2.54 -37.09 -7.89
CA SER A 703 3.09 -36.30 -6.81
C SER A 703 2.06 -36.23 -5.70
N ARG A 704 2.46 -36.66 -4.50
CA ARG A 704 1.58 -36.80 -3.35
C ARG A 704 2.15 -36.10 -2.14
N ILE A 705 1.32 -35.33 -1.47
CA ILE A 705 1.70 -34.65 -0.24
C ILE A 705 0.85 -35.18 0.89
N TYR A 706 1.52 -35.53 1.98
CA TYR A 706 0.95 -36.09 3.18
C TYR A 706 1.20 -35.18 4.37
N ASP A 707 0.33 -35.24 5.36
CA ASP A 707 0.58 -34.65 6.68
C ASP A 707 1.60 -35.49 7.49
N SER A 708 1.96 -35.01 8.69
CA SER A 708 2.81 -35.76 9.63
C SER A 708 2.23 -37.11 10.06
N SER A 709 0.91 -37.28 9.95
CA SER A 709 0.14 -38.48 10.32
C SER A 709 -0.09 -39.44 9.14
N ARG A 710 0.48 -39.15 7.96
CA ARG A 710 0.34 -39.89 6.68
C ARG A 710 -1.04 -39.80 6.02
N ILE A 711 -1.88 -38.83 6.39
CA ILE A 711 -3.11 -38.50 5.66
C ILE A 711 -2.72 -37.77 4.37
N LEU A 712 -3.29 -38.18 3.24
CA LEU A 712 -3.07 -37.55 1.93
C LEU A 712 -3.76 -36.19 1.89
N PHE A 713 -3.01 -35.12 1.57
CA PHE A 713 -3.52 -33.76 1.41
C PHE A 713 -3.69 -33.31 -0.04
N SER A 714 -2.80 -33.78 -0.91
CA SER A 714 -2.82 -33.39 -2.32
C SER A 714 -2.24 -34.50 -3.16
N GLU A 715 -2.88 -34.78 -4.28
CA GLU A 715 -2.40 -35.66 -5.33
C GLU A 715 -2.49 -34.92 -6.67
N THR A 716 -1.41 -34.96 -7.46
CA THR A 716 -1.34 -34.35 -8.80
C THR A 716 -0.46 -35.20 -9.70
N TRP A 717 -0.72 -35.21 -11.00
CA TRP A 717 0.02 -36.01 -11.97
C TRP A 717 0.75 -35.13 -12.97
N TYR A 718 1.95 -35.57 -13.37
CA TYR A 718 2.85 -34.81 -14.24
C TYR A 718 3.38 -35.68 -15.37
N VAL A 719 3.60 -35.08 -16.54
CA VAL A 719 4.29 -35.67 -17.69
C VAL A 719 5.33 -34.66 -18.16
N HIS A 720 6.62 -35.02 -18.14
CA HIS A 720 7.75 -34.15 -18.48
C HIS A 720 7.66 -32.72 -17.88
N GLY A 721 7.29 -32.65 -16.61
CA GLY A 721 7.18 -31.42 -15.84
C GLY A 721 5.89 -30.62 -16.07
N VAL A 722 4.93 -31.17 -16.80
CA VAL A 722 3.67 -30.52 -17.15
C VAL A 722 2.52 -31.26 -16.46
N LYS A 723 1.65 -30.54 -15.73
CA LYS A 723 0.47 -31.14 -15.08
C LYS A 723 -0.47 -31.76 -16.11
N GLN A 724 -0.97 -32.96 -15.79
CA GLN A 724 -1.94 -33.70 -16.59
C GLN A 724 -2.95 -34.39 -15.66
N GLY A 725 -4.18 -34.56 -16.13
CA GLY A 725 -5.21 -35.30 -15.41
C GLY A 725 -5.79 -34.54 -14.22
N LYS A 726 -6.52 -35.25 -13.37
CA LYS A 726 -7.17 -34.73 -12.17
C LYS A 726 -6.16 -34.56 -11.04
N ALA A 727 -6.18 -33.39 -10.43
CA ALA A 727 -5.57 -33.11 -9.14
C ALA A 727 -6.67 -33.10 -8.06
N LYS A 728 -6.36 -33.69 -6.90
CA LYS A 728 -7.28 -33.79 -5.77
C LYS A 728 -6.62 -33.26 -4.53
N ASP A 729 -7.33 -32.39 -3.82
CA ASP A 729 -6.92 -31.88 -2.51
C ASP A 729 -7.92 -32.29 -1.44
N TYR A 730 -7.37 -32.62 -0.28
CA TYR A 730 -8.10 -33.11 0.88
C TYR A 730 -7.91 -32.15 2.04
N ASP A 731 -8.88 -32.14 2.94
CA ASP A 731 -8.80 -31.40 4.20
C ASP A 731 -8.02 -32.22 5.26
N LEU A 732 -7.99 -31.68 6.48
CA LEU A 732 -7.34 -32.29 7.63
C LEU A 732 -7.99 -33.61 8.09
N SER A 733 -9.25 -33.84 7.73
CA SER A 733 -9.98 -35.07 8.03
C SER A 733 -9.82 -36.13 6.93
N GLY A 734 -9.12 -35.81 5.84
CA GLY A 734 -8.99 -36.67 4.66
C GLY A 734 -10.21 -36.61 3.73
N GLN A 735 -11.12 -35.66 3.90
CA GLN A 735 -12.26 -35.44 3.01
C GLN A 735 -11.84 -34.58 1.81
N LEU A 736 -12.35 -34.92 0.62
CA LEU A 736 -12.11 -34.15 -0.59
C LEU A 736 -12.65 -32.72 -0.44
N CYS A 737 -11.77 -31.72 -0.54
CA CYS A 737 -12.14 -30.31 -0.46
C CYS A 737 -12.01 -29.58 -1.80
N ARG A 738 -11.21 -30.11 -2.73
CA ARG A 738 -11.07 -29.56 -4.08
C ARG A 738 -10.67 -30.63 -5.09
N GLN A 739 -11.23 -30.55 -6.29
CA GLN A 739 -10.83 -31.34 -7.46
C GLN A 739 -10.68 -30.41 -8.67
N ARG A 740 -9.63 -30.62 -9.46
CA ARG A 740 -9.31 -29.84 -10.66
C ARG A 740 -8.82 -30.76 -11.78
N GLY A 741 -9.14 -30.46 -13.03
CA GLY A 741 -8.54 -31.12 -14.19
C GLY A 741 -7.43 -30.28 -14.81
N TYR A 742 -6.37 -30.93 -15.28
CA TYR A 742 -5.28 -30.30 -16.01
C TYR A 742 -5.06 -30.98 -17.37
N LYS A 743 -4.77 -30.16 -18.37
CA LYS A 743 -4.32 -30.61 -19.69
C LYS A 743 -3.22 -29.67 -20.17
N ASN A 744 -2.06 -30.23 -20.48
CA ASN A 744 -0.89 -29.46 -20.91
C ASN A 744 -0.50 -28.35 -19.92
N GLY A 745 -0.63 -28.61 -18.62
CA GLY A 745 -0.26 -27.68 -17.56
C GLY A 745 -1.30 -26.61 -17.23
N LEU A 746 -2.39 -26.53 -18.00
CA LEU A 746 -3.46 -25.55 -17.82
C LEU A 746 -4.71 -26.22 -17.24
N LEU A 747 -5.52 -25.48 -16.48
CA LEU A 747 -6.81 -25.96 -16.01
C LEU A 747 -7.70 -26.34 -17.20
N HIS A 748 -8.32 -27.50 -17.14
CA HIS A 748 -9.18 -28.04 -18.18
C HIS A 748 -10.26 -28.92 -17.56
N GLY A 749 -11.49 -28.83 -18.06
CA GLY A 749 -12.64 -29.55 -17.51
C GLY A 749 -13.17 -28.92 -16.22
N LEU A 750 -13.85 -29.75 -15.42
CA LEU A 750 -14.57 -29.30 -14.23
C LEU A 750 -13.64 -29.11 -13.01
N GLN A 751 -13.74 -27.95 -12.38
CA GLN A 751 -13.22 -27.68 -11.05
C GLN A 751 -14.36 -27.64 -10.04
N LEU A 752 -14.17 -28.34 -8.92
CA LEU A 752 -15.10 -28.42 -7.80
C LEU A 752 -14.39 -28.03 -6.51
N GLU A 753 -15.03 -27.22 -5.68
CA GLU A 753 -14.60 -26.94 -4.30
C GLU A 753 -15.74 -27.20 -3.32
N PHE A 754 -15.41 -27.58 -2.09
CA PHE A 754 -16.38 -27.88 -1.03
C PHE A 754 -16.10 -27.09 0.25
N TYR A 755 -17.15 -26.61 0.91
CA TYR A 755 -17.12 -26.30 2.34
C TYR A 755 -17.21 -27.58 3.14
N LEU A 756 -16.73 -27.55 4.39
CA LEU A 756 -16.81 -28.68 5.29
C LEU A 756 -18.10 -28.64 6.13
N PRO A 757 -18.83 -29.77 6.28
CA PRO A 757 -18.57 -31.09 5.70
C PRO A 757 -19.28 -31.32 4.35
N GLY A 758 -18.54 -31.26 3.23
CA GLY A 758 -18.98 -31.73 1.90
C GLY A 758 -20.02 -30.89 1.13
N ILE A 759 -20.28 -29.64 1.53
CA ILE A 759 -21.23 -28.75 0.84
C ILE A 759 -20.54 -28.13 -0.37
N LEU A 760 -21.14 -28.22 -1.56
CA LEU A 760 -20.57 -27.61 -2.77
C LEU A 760 -20.36 -26.11 -2.56
N LYS A 761 -19.14 -25.63 -2.75
CA LYS A 761 -18.74 -24.22 -2.62
C LYS A 761 -18.72 -23.54 -3.98
N SER A 762 -18.13 -24.20 -4.98
CA SER A 762 -18.09 -23.70 -6.36
C SER A 762 -17.98 -24.82 -7.37
N GLN A 763 -18.55 -24.57 -8.55
CA GLN A 763 -18.45 -25.41 -9.74
C GLN A 763 -18.07 -24.53 -10.92
N LEU A 764 -16.94 -24.84 -11.55
CA LEU A 764 -16.33 -24.03 -12.60
C LEU A 764 -15.90 -24.92 -13.75
N MET A 765 -16.04 -24.45 -14.97
CA MET A 765 -15.59 -25.16 -16.16
C MET A 765 -14.46 -24.38 -16.83
N TYR A 766 -13.38 -25.08 -17.16
CA TYR A 766 -12.19 -24.50 -17.78
C TYR A 766 -11.87 -25.16 -19.12
N VAL A 767 -11.40 -24.36 -20.07
CA VAL A 767 -10.81 -24.80 -21.33
C VAL A 767 -9.49 -24.04 -21.51
N GLU A 768 -8.37 -24.78 -21.49
CA GLU A 768 -7.01 -24.23 -21.69
C GLU A 768 -6.69 -23.06 -20.74
N GLY A 769 -7.01 -23.25 -19.46
CA GLY A 769 -6.76 -22.29 -18.39
C GLY A 769 -7.80 -21.18 -18.26
N LYS A 770 -8.74 -21.07 -19.20
CA LYS A 770 -9.76 -20.01 -19.23
C LYS A 770 -11.12 -20.55 -18.83
N LEU A 771 -11.90 -19.76 -18.10
CA LEU A 771 -13.30 -20.10 -17.78
C LEU A 771 -14.14 -20.16 -19.06
N GLU A 772 -14.98 -21.19 -19.16
CA GLU A 772 -15.86 -21.43 -20.30
C GLU A 772 -17.21 -21.96 -19.80
N GLY A 773 -18.32 -21.34 -20.21
CA GLY A 773 -19.66 -21.70 -19.77
C GLY A 773 -20.01 -21.16 -18.39
N GLU A 774 -20.81 -21.92 -17.65
CA GLU A 774 -21.40 -21.47 -16.38
C GLU A 774 -20.46 -21.67 -15.19
N ALA A 775 -20.33 -20.63 -14.37
CA ALA A 775 -19.67 -20.66 -13.08
C ALA A 775 -20.69 -20.47 -11.96
N LEU A 776 -20.74 -21.41 -11.03
CA LEU A 776 -21.66 -21.42 -9.89
C LEU A 776 -20.90 -21.31 -8.57
N PHE A 777 -21.41 -20.48 -7.66
CA PHE A 777 -20.91 -20.34 -6.29
C PHE A 777 -22.04 -20.42 -5.31
N PHE A 778 -21.79 -21.05 -4.16
CA PHE A 778 -22.79 -21.27 -3.13
C PHE A 778 -22.34 -20.65 -1.80
N HIS A 779 -23.32 -20.24 -1.00
CA HIS A 779 -23.17 -19.88 0.40
C HIS A 779 -22.91 -21.13 1.24
N LYS A 780 -22.39 -20.96 2.47
CA LYS A 780 -22.17 -22.09 3.41
C LYS A 780 -23.46 -22.84 3.76
N ASN A 781 -24.63 -22.21 3.58
CA ASN A 781 -25.94 -22.84 3.76
C ASN A 781 -26.42 -23.62 2.51
N GLY A 782 -25.59 -23.73 1.46
CA GLY A 782 -25.89 -24.46 0.22
C GLY A 782 -26.73 -23.69 -0.81
N ARG A 783 -27.14 -22.45 -0.53
CA ARG A 783 -27.89 -21.62 -1.49
C ARG A 783 -26.96 -20.99 -2.51
N LEU A 784 -27.47 -20.75 -3.72
CA LEU A 784 -26.72 -20.05 -4.75
C LEU A 784 -26.35 -18.65 -4.27
N ARG A 785 -25.07 -18.29 -4.39
CA ARG A 785 -24.48 -16.99 -4.06
C ARG A 785 -24.24 -16.18 -5.32
N ARG A 786 -23.68 -16.81 -6.35
CA ARG A 786 -23.32 -16.19 -7.61
C ARG A 786 -23.47 -17.18 -8.75
N ARG A 787 -23.91 -16.67 -9.89
CA ARG A 787 -23.97 -17.35 -11.19
C ARG A 787 -23.43 -16.39 -12.23
N SER A 788 -22.48 -16.84 -13.03
CA SER A 788 -21.85 -16.04 -14.07
C SER A 788 -21.59 -16.90 -15.29
N GLU A 789 -21.81 -16.34 -16.48
CA GLU A 789 -21.51 -16.98 -17.76
C GLU A 789 -20.20 -16.45 -18.33
N PHE A 790 -19.36 -17.36 -18.86
CA PHE A 790 -18.04 -17.06 -19.38
C PHE A 790 -17.86 -17.60 -20.79
N GLN A 791 -17.13 -16.84 -21.61
CA GLN A 791 -16.60 -17.31 -22.88
C GLN A 791 -15.14 -16.85 -23.03
N ASN A 792 -14.23 -17.79 -23.31
CA ASN A 792 -12.80 -17.52 -23.46
C ASN A 792 -12.20 -16.74 -22.28
N GLY A 793 -12.63 -17.05 -21.06
CA GLY A 793 -12.12 -16.44 -19.81
C GLY A 793 -12.66 -15.04 -19.51
N LYS A 794 -13.61 -14.54 -20.31
CA LYS A 794 -14.28 -13.24 -20.10
C LYS A 794 -15.76 -13.47 -19.80
N ALA A 795 -16.33 -12.65 -18.93
CA ALA A 795 -17.77 -12.70 -18.66
C ALA A 795 -18.55 -12.40 -19.96
N ASP A 796 -19.44 -13.30 -20.37
CA ASP A 796 -20.24 -13.18 -21.58
C ASP A 796 -21.61 -13.83 -21.32
N GLY A 797 -22.63 -13.00 -21.13
CA GLY A 797 -23.96 -13.40 -20.67
C GLY A 797 -24.39 -12.71 -19.39
N ILE A 798 -25.28 -13.36 -18.64
CA ILE A 798 -25.87 -12.82 -17.42
C ILE A 798 -25.02 -13.19 -16.20
N GLU A 799 -24.81 -12.21 -15.33
CA GLU A 799 -24.24 -12.39 -14.00
C GLU A 799 -25.25 -12.00 -12.93
N GLN A 800 -25.43 -12.87 -11.94
CA GLN A 800 -26.41 -12.71 -10.86
C GLN A 800 -25.77 -13.00 -9.50
N TYR A 801 -26.19 -12.22 -8.49
CA TYR A 801 -25.80 -12.41 -7.09
C TYR A 801 -27.03 -12.50 -6.20
N TRP A 802 -26.97 -13.42 -5.25
CA TRP A 802 -28.00 -13.60 -4.23
C TRP A 802 -27.41 -13.48 -2.83
N ASP A 803 -28.18 -12.88 -1.91
CA ASP A 803 -27.83 -12.87 -0.49
C ASP A 803 -27.96 -14.26 0.14
N ALA A 804 -27.52 -14.42 1.40
CA ALA A 804 -27.61 -15.68 2.12
C ALA A 804 -29.08 -16.11 2.39
N ALA A 805 -30.04 -15.19 2.29
CA ALA A 805 -31.47 -15.46 2.36
C ALA A 805 -32.04 -15.98 1.02
N GLY A 806 -31.26 -15.97 -0.07
CA GLY A 806 -31.64 -16.43 -1.40
C GLY A 806 -32.30 -15.36 -2.26
N LYS A 807 -32.21 -14.09 -1.88
CA LYS A 807 -32.80 -12.97 -2.61
C LYS A 807 -31.80 -12.40 -3.60
N LEU A 808 -32.24 -12.16 -4.83
CA LEU A 808 -31.43 -11.52 -5.87
C LEU A 808 -31.11 -10.09 -5.44
N ILE A 809 -29.81 -9.75 -5.39
CA ILE A 809 -29.32 -8.43 -5.01
C ILE A 809 -28.62 -7.70 -6.15
N ILE A 810 -28.12 -8.43 -7.15
CA ILE A 810 -27.48 -7.85 -8.35
C ILE A 810 -27.76 -8.73 -9.56
N GLU A 811 -28.03 -8.08 -10.69
CA GLU A 811 -28.07 -8.69 -12.01
C GLU A 811 -27.36 -7.76 -12.99
N SER A 812 -26.51 -8.28 -13.86
CA SER A 812 -25.78 -7.50 -14.86
C SER A 812 -25.51 -8.33 -16.10
N THR A 813 -25.58 -7.70 -17.27
CA THR A 813 -25.27 -8.36 -18.55
C THR A 813 -23.90 -7.92 -19.06
N TYR A 814 -23.14 -8.88 -19.56
CA TYR A 814 -21.80 -8.67 -20.11
C TYR A 814 -21.67 -9.26 -21.51
N ARG A 815 -20.80 -8.67 -22.32
CA ARG A 815 -20.32 -9.22 -23.59
C ARG A 815 -18.81 -9.04 -23.64
N GLN A 816 -18.07 -10.14 -23.76
CA GLN A 816 -16.60 -10.13 -23.80
C GLN A 816 -15.96 -9.33 -22.65
N GLY A 817 -16.51 -9.45 -21.44
CA GLY A 817 -16.03 -8.78 -20.23
C GLY A 817 -16.42 -7.31 -20.11
N ILE A 818 -17.15 -6.77 -21.08
CA ILE A 818 -17.66 -5.39 -21.09
C ILE A 818 -19.14 -5.43 -20.71
N SER A 819 -19.56 -4.57 -19.79
CA SER A 819 -20.97 -4.46 -19.42
C SER A 819 -21.80 -3.92 -20.58
N THR A 820 -22.90 -4.57 -20.89
CA THR A 820 -23.81 -4.20 -22.00
C THR A 820 -25.24 -4.37 -21.54
N GLY A 821 -26.17 -3.52 -22.00
CA GLY A 821 -27.58 -3.65 -21.60
C GLY A 821 -27.80 -3.17 -20.17
N MET A 822 -28.53 -3.92 -19.33
CA MET A 822 -28.93 -3.46 -18.00
C MET A 822 -28.05 -4.04 -16.88
N SER A 823 -27.78 -3.21 -15.88
CA SER A 823 -27.22 -3.59 -14.58
C SER A 823 -28.14 -3.07 -13.49
N GLN A 824 -28.64 -3.98 -12.66
CA GLN A 824 -29.60 -3.69 -11.60
C GLN A 824 -29.04 -4.13 -10.26
N ARG A 825 -29.28 -3.32 -9.23
CA ARG A 825 -28.97 -3.63 -7.83
C ARG A 825 -30.19 -3.37 -6.97
N TRP A 826 -30.48 -4.27 -6.05
CA TRP A 826 -31.60 -4.17 -5.11
C TRP A 826 -31.10 -4.06 -3.66
N TYR A 827 -31.90 -3.40 -2.81
CA TYR A 827 -31.75 -3.42 -1.37
C TYR A 827 -32.19 -4.77 -0.78
N SER A 828 -31.79 -5.05 0.46
CA SER A 828 -32.22 -6.27 1.19
C SER A 828 -33.74 -6.36 1.34
N ASN A 829 -34.45 -5.22 1.39
CA ASN A 829 -35.92 -5.18 1.39
C ASN A 829 -36.54 -5.45 0.01
N GLY A 830 -35.75 -5.46 -1.07
CA GLY A 830 -36.17 -5.80 -2.44
C GLY A 830 -36.52 -4.61 -3.31
N GLN A 831 -36.44 -3.41 -2.75
CA GLN A 831 -36.55 -2.18 -3.51
C GLN A 831 -35.34 -2.06 -4.45
N LEU A 832 -35.58 -1.64 -5.70
CA LEU A 832 -34.49 -1.35 -6.64
C LEU A 832 -33.67 -0.19 -6.07
N ALA A 833 -32.35 -0.38 -5.91
CA ALA A 833 -31.43 0.61 -5.38
C ALA A 833 -30.74 1.39 -6.51
N ARG A 834 -30.41 0.71 -7.62
CA ARG A 834 -29.70 1.31 -8.74
C ARG A 834 -29.99 0.56 -10.04
N LEU A 835 -30.09 1.32 -11.12
CA LEU A 835 -30.18 0.85 -12.50
C LEU A 835 -29.14 1.62 -13.31
N VAL A 836 -28.32 0.90 -14.06
CA VAL A 836 -27.48 1.47 -15.10
C VAL A 836 -27.76 0.77 -16.42
N VAL A 837 -27.98 1.54 -17.47
CA VAL A 837 -28.08 1.04 -18.84
C VAL A 837 -26.76 1.36 -19.56
N TYR A 838 -26.13 0.35 -20.14
CA TYR A 838 -24.86 0.46 -20.85
C TYR A 838 -25.06 0.31 -22.36
N GLY A 839 -24.31 1.11 -23.11
CA GLY A 839 -24.15 0.94 -24.55
C GLY A 839 -23.18 -0.20 -24.89
N ASP A 840 -22.96 -0.43 -26.18
CA ASP A 840 -22.16 -1.55 -26.68
C ASP A 840 -20.66 -1.45 -26.33
N GLN A 841 -20.17 -0.25 -25.96
CA GLN A 841 -18.77 -0.04 -25.56
C GLN A 841 -18.60 0.10 -24.03
N GLY A 842 -19.63 -0.26 -23.26
CA GLY A 842 -19.63 -0.23 -21.80
C GLY A 842 -19.69 1.17 -21.19
N GLU A 843 -20.06 2.18 -21.98
CA GLU A 843 -20.40 3.51 -21.51
C GLU A 843 -21.80 3.52 -20.88
N PRO A 844 -21.97 4.13 -19.69
CA PRO A 844 -23.29 4.30 -19.10
C PRO A 844 -24.10 5.31 -19.92
N VAL A 845 -25.24 4.87 -20.43
CA VAL A 845 -26.23 5.67 -21.19
C VAL A 845 -27.27 6.26 -20.26
N GLU A 846 -27.66 5.52 -19.21
CA GLU A 846 -28.65 5.96 -18.23
C GLU A 846 -28.24 5.46 -16.84
N ILE A 847 -28.34 6.32 -15.82
CA ILE A 847 -28.14 5.95 -14.42
C ILE A 847 -29.35 6.45 -13.62
N LYS A 848 -30.00 5.56 -12.88
CA LYS A 848 -31.05 5.88 -11.91
C LYS A 848 -30.71 5.25 -10.56
N GLU A 849 -30.92 6.02 -9.50
CA GLU A 849 -30.68 5.57 -8.13
C GLU A 849 -31.92 5.85 -7.27
N TRP A 850 -32.20 4.97 -6.33
CA TRP A 850 -33.30 5.09 -5.40
C TRP A 850 -32.81 4.92 -3.97
N ASP A 851 -33.55 5.44 -3.00
CA ASP A 851 -33.36 5.14 -1.58
C ASP A 851 -34.11 3.84 -1.17
N GLU A 852 -33.90 3.39 0.07
CA GLU A 852 -34.53 2.17 0.59
C GLU A 852 -36.06 2.24 0.62
N LYS A 853 -36.65 3.44 0.56
CA LYS A 853 -38.11 3.66 0.52
C LYS A 853 -38.65 3.71 -0.91
N GLY A 854 -37.77 3.68 -1.92
CA GLY A 854 -38.11 3.69 -3.33
C GLY A 854 -38.24 5.07 -3.96
N TYR A 855 -37.77 6.14 -3.29
CA TYR A 855 -37.69 7.47 -3.89
C TYR A 855 -36.43 7.61 -4.72
N VAL A 856 -36.56 8.20 -5.92
CA VAL A 856 -35.40 8.49 -6.79
C VAL A 856 -34.48 9.50 -6.09
N LYS A 857 -33.19 9.20 -6.00
CA LYS A 857 -32.17 10.14 -5.51
C LYS A 857 -31.89 11.16 -6.62
N THR A 858 -32.23 12.43 -6.35
CA THR A 858 -31.97 13.58 -7.23
C THR A 858 -30.51 13.93 -7.33
#